data_AF-A0A806JXT4-F1
#
_entry.id   AF-A0A806JXT4-F1
#
_cell.length_a   1.000
_cell.length_b   1.000
_cell.length_c   1.000
_cell.angle_alpha   90.00
_cell.angle_beta   90.00
_cell.angle_gamma   90.00
#
_symmetry.space_group_name_H-M   'P 1'
#
loop_
_entity.id
_entity.type
_entity.pdbx_description
1 polymer ?
#
loop_
_entity_poly.entity_id
_entity_poly.type
_entity_poly.pdbx_seq_one_letter_code
_entity_poly.pdbx_strand_id
1 'polypeptide(L)'
;MMTSYNEVNGIPMMMHPILNDIVKKEWGIEGNIVTDGGDFLQTVNAHHYFDTHAETLAASLKNGCDSMTDMAETVIQAVKEALERNLITEAEIDKHLERILSIRFRLGQFDPPVRPGEQGRCQYDAIKRDDALNKEYIGVSREAVRKSVVLLKNESFSEGDKMLPLLPEKVRGTIAVVGPLADNVHLDWYTGLPAYTVTPLKGLQDVYGKDKIVTADYRDLVSFTTEDGRPLVLVDVKFSEVEVEDSRPVIIADHPPEKAEKIPVKKILCAGEKGQKPARFYKEDWGWGSITFTAEENGLLLEAPYWRGKPGEAIDEKNNVIAASGKSSYSWFGYTIFNLIPQENGFFVLRTFDNRRAASPEKAAPVLLHDDPAPGRCELFRMNIEREGLSSVMETALKAQQVIFIGGNNPMINGRECTDRPSLNLPPSQEEMLRHIAAVNPRVALVMISGYPYTLGDLAYYIPSILWMAPGIQETGNGLADIISGAYSPAGRLPMTWYEDESQLPGIMEYDIISAGTTYQYFSGNVLWSFGHGLSYSSFKYSGLQIDKTEAKENETVIISFKLKNTGTIAAEEVPQLYATVSGSVFQRPLKTLKGFDRISFAAGEEKVIRFELPVSELAFWDAYQNRFCVEEGHCSVLIGASSADIRLSGGFKICGEKLLPRKISGLIYAERFDDYDNCFLHEKRGSEIPAVFSNAFYNDKNNPGNGNYCCDKGCCDSSCREASWICFSSLNFNEGFSNFSAVVQGSPGSYIEIRLDSPDGVLAGVIEVPNTADTCSYEMNPQSPRRRPFWAFAETQIEKINGVRDLYILLFGKTGLWRFEFK
;
A
#
# COMPACT_ATOMS: atom_id res chain seq x y z
N MET A 1 14.64 -11.55 -6.70
CA MET A 1 13.31 -10.93 -6.94
C MET A 1 12.29 -11.71 -6.15
N MET A 2 11.28 -11.06 -5.57
CA MET A 2 10.18 -11.72 -4.87
C MET A 2 8.90 -11.58 -5.72
N THR A 3 8.12 -12.64 -5.84
CA THR A 3 6.79 -12.60 -6.52
C THR A 3 5.75 -12.00 -5.57
N SER A 4 4.70 -11.38 -6.10
CA SER A 4 3.58 -10.90 -5.29
C SER A 4 2.53 -12.00 -5.05
N TYR A 5 1.68 -11.83 -4.03
CA TYR A 5 0.56 -12.74 -3.74
C TYR A 5 -0.54 -12.71 -4.81
N ASN A 6 -0.82 -11.52 -5.38
CA ASN A 6 -2.02 -11.32 -6.18
C ASN A 6 -2.00 -12.09 -7.50
N GLU A 7 -3.18 -12.27 -8.07
CA GLU A 7 -3.33 -12.69 -9.46
C GLU A 7 -3.18 -11.49 -10.40
N VAL A 8 -2.61 -11.72 -11.56
CA VAL A 8 -2.69 -10.79 -12.70
C VAL A 8 -3.36 -11.54 -13.83
N ASN A 9 -4.48 -11.01 -14.31
CA ASN A 9 -5.31 -11.64 -15.34
C ASN A 9 -5.67 -13.10 -15.02
N GLY A 10 -5.97 -13.42 -13.76
CA GLY A 10 -6.39 -14.74 -13.31
C GLY A 10 -5.27 -15.77 -13.09
N ILE A 11 -4.00 -15.36 -13.13
CA ILE A 11 -2.85 -16.23 -12.85
C ILE A 11 -2.11 -15.70 -11.62
N PRO A 12 -1.93 -16.50 -10.54
CA PRO A 12 -1.16 -16.05 -9.38
C PRO A 12 0.31 -15.80 -9.76
N MET A 13 0.86 -14.70 -9.26
CA MET A 13 2.14 -14.19 -9.77
C MET A 13 3.32 -15.12 -9.54
N MET A 14 3.30 -16.01 -8.53
CA MET A 14 4.34 -17.01 -8.31
C MET A 14 4.50 -18.07 -9.42
N MET A 15 3.55 -18.13 -10.35
CA MET A 15 3.61 -19.03 -11.50
C MET A 15 3.28 -18.32 -12.82
N HIS A 16 3.29 -16.98 -12.83
CA HIS A 16 2.97 -16.22 -14.02
C HIS A 16 4.10 -16.35 -15.08
N PRO A 17 3.80 -16.60 -16.38
CA PRO A 17 4.82 -16.79 -17.42
C PRO A 17 5.83 -15.65 -17.56
N ILE A 18 5.41 -14.43 -17.21
CA ILE A 18 6.27 -13.22 -17.15
C ILE A 18 7.57 -13.41 -16.37
N LEU A 19 7.56 -14.26 -15.34
CA LEU A 19 8.75 -14.56 -14.55
C LEU A 19 9.84 -15.22 -15.41
N ASN A 20 9.47 -16.10 -16.33
CA ASN A 20 10.44 -16.71 -17.24
C ASN A 20 10.68 -15.81 -18.46
N ASP A 21 9.61 -15.37 -19.12
CA ASP A 21 9.71 -14.74 -20.43
C ASP A 21 10.30 -13.33 -20.38
N ILE A 22 9.89 -12.53 -19.40
CA ILE A 22 10.39 -11.17 -19.25
C ILE A 22 11.57 -11.16 -18.27
N VAL A 23 11.38 -11.66 -17.04
CA VAL A 23 12.40 -11.49 -16.00
C VAL A 23 13.66 -12.33 -16.27
N LYS A 24 13.53 -13.62 -16.59
CA LYS A 24 14.71 -14.47 -16.88
C LYS A 24 15.26 -14.23 -18.29
N LYS A 25 14.43 -14.26 -19.33
CA LYS A 25 14.91 -14.23 -20.73
C LYS A 25 15.19 -12.82 -21.24
N GLU A 26 14.21 -11.91 -21.17
CA GLU A 26 14.35 -10.55 -21.73
C GLU A 26 15.29 -9.67 -20.90
N TRP A 27 15.07 -9.58 -19.58
CA TRP A 27 15.92 -8.79 -18.69
C TRP A 27 17.25 -9.48 -18.35
N GLY A 28 17.36 -10.78 -18.61
CA GLY A 28 18.56 -11.56 -18.36
C GLY A 28 18.87 -11.74 -16.86
N ILE A 29 17.86 -11.72 -15.98
CA ILE A 29 18.10 -11.90 -14.54
C ILE A 29 18.38 -13.37 -14.25
N GLU A 30 19.67 -13.72 -14.18
CA GLU A 30 20.14 -15.09 -13.86
C GLU A 30 20.05 -15.44 -12.36
N GLY A 31 19.73 -14.47 -11.50
CA GLY A 31 19.58 -14.66 -10.05
C GLY A 31 18.33 -15.44 -9.65
N ASN A 32 18.07 -15.62 -8.35
CA ASN A 32 16.91 -16.35 -7.86
C ASN A 32 15.64 -15.48 -7.82
N ILE A 33 14.53 -16.10 -8.19
CA ILE A 33 13.17 -15.63 -7.92
C ILE A 33 12.63 -16.44 -6.75
N VAL A 34 12.07 -15.77 -5.75
CA VAL A 34 11.53 -16.37 -4.53
C VAL A 34 10.05 -16.02 -4.42
N THR A 35 9.23 -16.91 -3.85
CA THR A 35 7.83 -16.58 -3.53
C THR A 35 7.77 -15.60 -2.36
N ASP A 36 6.67 -14.87 -2.28
CA ASP A 36 6.29 -14.21 -1.03
C ASP A 36 6.03 -15.26 0.09
N GLY A 37 5.97 -14.80 1.34
CA GLY A 37 5.87 -15.64 2.53
C GLY A 37 4.51 -16.33 2.68
N GLY A 38 4.42 -17.63 2.47
CA GLY A 38 3.14 -18.35 2.58
C GLY A 38 2.33 -18.41 1.28
N ASP A 39 2.81 -17.78 0.21
CA ASP A 39 2.12 -17.68 -1.09
C ASP A 39 1.91 -19.07 -1.75
N PHE A 40 2.89 -19.97 -1.55
CA PHE A 40 2.81 -21.33 -2.07
C PHE A 40 1.63 -22.12 -1.48
N LEU A 41 1.38 -21.96 -0.17
CA LEU A 41 0.21 -22.55 0.47
C LEU A 41 -1.09 -21.88 0.01
N GLN A 42 -1.08 -20.55 -0.16
CA GLN A 42 -2.25 -19.78 -0.56
C GLN A 42 -2.79 -20.14 -1.94
N THR A 43 -1.93 -20.58 -2.87
CA THR A 43 -2.38 -21.05 -4.20
C THR A 43 -3.47 -22.13 -4.13
N VAL A 44 -3.41 -23.02 -3.13
CA VAL A 44 -4.42 -24.07 -2.90
C VAL A 44 -5.46 -23.60 -1.88
N ASN A 45 -5.01 -23.02 -0.77
CA ASN A 45 -5.85 -22.77 0.40
C ASN A 45 -6.74 -21.52 0.26
N ALA A 46 -6.35 -20.55 -0.56
CA ALA A 46 -7.02 -19.27 -0.71
C ALA A 46 -7.43 -19.00 -2.16
N HIS A 47 -6.49 -19.07 -3.10
CA HIS A 47 -6.78 -18.88 -4.53
C HIS A 47 -7.63 -20.00 -5.11
N HIS A 48 -7.55 -21.20 -4.52
CA HIS A 48 -8.15 -22.42 -5.08
C HIS A 48 -7.78 -22.65 -6.55
N TYR A 49 -6.61 -22.15 -6.95
CA TYR A 49 -6.17 -22.18 -8.34
C TYR A 49 -5.88 -23.64 -8.74
N PHE A 50 -5.24 -24.38 -7.82
CA PHE A 50 -4.85 -25.78 -7.96
C PHE A 50 -5.44 -26.65 -6.83
N ASP A 51 -5.69 -27.93 -7.12
CA ASP A 51 -6.22 -28.87 -6.12
C ASP A 51 -5.14 -29.41 -5.17
N THR A 52 -3.87 -29.37 -5.59
CA THR A 52 -2.74 -29.95 -4.84
C THR A 52 -1.50 -29.05 -4.86
N HIS A 53 -0.75 -29.05 -3.75
CA HIS A 53 0.51 -28.30 -3.66
C HIS A 53 1.61 -28.82 -4.60
N ALA A 54 1.56 -30.10 -5.00
CA ALA A 54 2.49 -30.67 -5.99
C ALA A 54 2.35 -30.00 -7.36
N GLU A 55 1.13 -29.64 -7.75
CA GLU A 55 0.88 -28.88 -8.98
C GLU A 55 1.39 -27.44 -8.85
N THR A 56 1.22 -26.82 -7.67
CA THR A 56 1.71 -25.46 -7.39
C THR A 56 3.21 -25.40 -7.60
N LEU A 57 3.92 -26.31 -6.95
CA LEU A 57 5.36 -26.41 -7.06
C LEU A 57 5.79 -26.59 -8.51
N ALA A 58 5.19 -27.55 -9.22
CA ALA A 58 5.57 -27.86 -10.59
C ALA A 58 5.38 -26.67 -11.55
N ALA A 59 4.26 -25.95 -11.43
CA ALA A 59 3.99 -24.79 -12.27
C ALA A 59 4.95 -23.63 -11.95
N SER A 60 5.18 -23.35 -10.67
CA SER A 60 6.07 -22.28 -10.22
C SER A 60 7.52 -22.50 -10.68
N LEU A 61 8.05 -23.72 -10.52
CA LEU A 61 9.39 -24.06 -11.01
C LEU A 61 9.48 -23.89 -12.54
N LYS A 62 8.52 -24.43 -13.29
CA LYS A 62 8.51 -24.33 -14.76
C LYS A 62 8.43 -22.90 -15.27
N ASN A 63 7.78 -22.01 -14.53
CA ASN A 63 7.69 -20.58 -14.84
C ASN A 63 8.81 -19.75 -14.21
N GLY A 64 9.83 -20.37 -13.61
CA GLY A 64 11.08 -19.70 -13.23
C GLY A 64 11.14 -19.17 -11.81
N CYS A 65 10.15 -19.48 -10.96
CA CYS A 65 10.27 -19.27 -9.52
C CYS A 65 11.17 -20.35 -8.92
N ASP A 66 12.23 -19.97 -8.22
CA ASP A 66 13.31 -20.89 -7.81
C ASP A 66 13.17 -21.37 -6.35
N SER A 67 12.50 -20.61 -5.48
CA SER A 67 12.47 -20.85 -4.03
C SER A 67 11.10 -20.56 -3.43
N MET A 68 10.60 -21.47 -2.58
CA MET A 68 9.29 -21.34 -1.93
C MET A 68 9.48 -20.96 -0.46
N THR A 69 9.01 -19.77 -0.06
CA THR A 69 9.13 -19.20 1.29
C THR A 69 7.98 -19.67 2.19
N ASP A 70 7.92 -20.99 2.39
CA ASP A 70 6.82 -21.66 3.09
C ASP A 70 7.34 -22.71 4.08
N MET A 71 6.44 -23.36 4.82
CA MET A 71 6.79 -24.44 5.74
C MET A 71 7.52 -25.57 4.99
N ALA A 72 8.78 -25.82 5.38
CA ALA A 72 9.66 -26.74 4.67
C ALA A 72 9.08 -28.15 4.50
N GLU A 73 8.39 -28.66 5.52
CA GLU A 73 7.76 -29.99 5.46
C GLU A 73 6.73 -30.09 4.33
N THR A 74 5.86 -29.09 4.18
CA THR A 74 4.84 -29.07 3.13
C THR A 74 5.45 -28.95 1.75
N VAL A 75 6.47 -28.09 1.60
CA VAL A 75 7.19 -27.92 0.33
C VAL A 75 7.90 -29.23 -0.06
N ILE A 76 8.59 -29.89 0.87
CA ILE A 76 9.27 -31.18 0.64
C ILE A 76 8.25 -32.25 0.22
N GLN A 77 7.08 -32.31 0.86
CA GLN A 77 6.05 -33.27 0.50
C GLN A 77 5.52 -33.03 -0.92
N ALA A 78 5.29 -31.78 -1.30
CA ALA A 78 4.88 -31.41 -2.65
C ALA A 78 5.95 -31.76 -3.70
N VAL A 79 7.25 -31.59 -3.39
CA VAL A 79 8.35 -31.99 -4.28
C VAL A 79 8.32 -33.49 -4.55
N LYS A 80 8.19 -34.31 -3.50
CA LYS A 80 8.13 -35.77 -3.63
C LYS A 80 6.94 -36.21 -4.47
N GLU A 81 5.76 -35.68 -4.16
CA GLU A 81 4.54 -36.01 -4.91
C GLU A 81 4.65 -35.56 -6.39
N ALA A 82 5.24 -34.38 -6.66
CA ALA A 82 5.44 -33.88 -8.02
C ALA A 82 6.40 -34.77 -8.82
N LEU A 83 7.47 -35.28 -8.20
CA LEU A 83 8.39 -36.25 -8.83
C LEU A 83 7.71 -37.61 -9.07
N GLU A 84 6.99 -38.14 -8.09
CA GLU A 84 6.24 -39.40 -8.21
C GLU A 84 5.20 -39.35 -9.34
N ARG A 85 4.54 -38.20 -9.50
CA ARG A 85 3.56 -37.92 -10.56
C ARG A 85 4.20 -37.52 -11.89
N ASN A 86 5.54 -37.44 -11.99
CA ASN A 86 6.29 -36.96 -13.16
C ASN A 86 5.88 -35.54 -13.61
N LEU A 87 5.46 -34.68 -12.68
CA LEU A 87 5.16 -33.28 -12.96
C LEU A 87 6.44 -32.44 -13.11
N ILE A 88 7.53 -32.86 -12.48
CA ILE A 88 8.88 -32.28 -12.59
C ILE A 88 9.93 -33.40 -12.62
N THR A 89 11.17 -33.04 -12.94
CA THR A 89 12.34 -33.92 -12.95
C THR A 89 13.44 -33.38 -12.03
N GLU A 90 14.34 -34.25 -11.57
CA GLU A 90 15.52 -33.83 -10.79
C GLU A 90 16.39 -32.82 -11.56
N ALA A 91 16.54 -33.02 -12.88
CA ALA A 91 17.29 -32.11 -13.74
C ALA A 91 16.67 -30.71 -13.85
N GLU A 92 15.35 -30.58 -13.67
CA GLU A 92 14.71 -29.26 -13.55
C GLU A 92 15.02 -28.63 -12.19
N ILE A 93 14.96 -29.41 -11.10
CA ILE A 93 15.31 -28.95 -9.75
C ILE A 93 16.77 -28.45 -9.70
N ASP A 94 17.71 -29.19 -10.30
CA ASP A 94 19.13 -28.84 -10.32
C ASP A 94 19.37 -27.43 -10.90
N LYS A 95 18.64 -27.04 -11.94
CA LYS A 95 18.75 -25.68 -12.53
C LYS A 95 18.35 -24.58 -11.54
N HIS A 96 17.34 -24.83 -10.71
CA HIS A 96 16.93 -23.87 -9.67
C HIS A 96 17.94 -23.82 -8.53
N LEU A 97 18.49 -24.98 -8.13
CA LEU A 97 19.55 -25.06 -7.12
C LEU A 97 20.82 -24.33 -7.57
N GLU A 98 21.24 -24.49 -8.82
CA GLU A 98 22.41 -23.79 -9.39
C GLU A 98 22.28 -22.26 -9.25
N ARG A 99 21.09 -21.70 -9.52
CA ARG A 99 20.81 -20.25 -9.38
C ARG A 99 20.89 -19.79 -7.94
N ILE A 100 20.27 -20.53 -7.02
CA ILE A 100 20.29 -20.21 -5.58
C ILE A 100 21.73 -20.28 -5.05
N LEU A 101 22.45 -21.36 -5.35
CA LEU A 101 23.82 -21.57 -4.91
C LEU A 101 24.77 -20.53 -5.52
N SER A 102 24.59 -20.16 -6.80
CA SER A 102 25.37 -19.12 -7.47
C SER A 102 25.34 -17.80 -6.69
N ILE A 103 24.17 -17.37 -6.20
CA ILE A 103 24.07 -16.17 -5.37
C ILE A 103 24.82 -16.34 -4.04
N ARG A 104 24.63 -17.49 -3.37
CA ARG A 104 25.30 -17.77 -2.09
C ARG A 104 26.83 -17.80 -2.22
N PHE A 105 27.36 -18.34 -3.33
CA PHE A 105 28.78 -18.27 -3.68
C PHE A 105 29.24 -16.83 -3.93
N ARG A 106 28.48 -16.03 -4.70
CA ARG A 106 28.80 -14.62 -4.97
C ARG A 106 28.83 -13.75 -3.70
N LEU A 107 28.00 -14.09 -2.71
CA LEU A 107 27.99 -13.45 -1.39
C LEU A 107 29.10 -13.94 -0.45
N GLY A 108 29.94 -14.88 -0.89
CA GLY A 108 31.05 -15.41 -0.09
C GLY A 108 30.61 -16.33 1.05
N GLN A 109 29.36 -16.82 1.05
CA GLN A 109 28.84 -17.66 2.15
C GLN A 109 29.60 -18.99 2.32
N PHE A 110 30.24 -19.46 1.25
CA PHE A 110 31.08 -20.66 1.25
C PHE A 110 32.58 -20.34 1.33
N ASP A 111 32.96 -19.07 1.45
CA ASP A 111 34.34 -18.68 1.66
C ASP A 111 34.80 -19.08 3.08
N PRO A 112 36.09 -19.42 3.27
CA PRO A 112 36.61 -19.75 4.60
C PRO A 112 36.46 -18.58 5.58
N PRO A 113 36.14 -18.85 6.86
CA PRO A 113 36.01 -17.81 7.88
C PRO A 113 37.36 -17.12 8.13
N VAL A 114 37.30 -15.85 8.53
CA VAL A 114 38.49 -15.03 8.78
C VAL A 114 39.28 -15.57 9.97
N ARG A 115 40.57 -15.87 9.77
CA ARG A 115 41.49 -16.17 10.88
C ARG A 115 41.96 -14.89 11.56
N PRO A 116 42.24 -14.90 12.88
CA PRO A 116 42.75 -13.71 13.58
C PRO A 116 44.02 -13.15 12.90
N GLY A 117 43.98 -11.88 12.47
CA GLY A 117 45.11 -11.20 11.83
C GLY A 117 45.16 -11.26 10.30
N GLU A 118 44.22 -11.94 9.64
CA GLU A 118 44.09 -11.95 8.19
C GLU A 118 42.92 -11.04 7.74
N GLN A 119 43.06 -10.38 6.59
CA GLN A 119 41.91 -9.73 5.94
C GLN A 119 41.07 -10.82 5.26
N GLY A 120 39.86 -11.03 5.77
CA GLY A 120 38.90 -11.99 5.25
C GLY A 120 38.37 -11.66 3.86
N ARG A 121 37.87 -12.68 3.15
CA ARG A 121 37.21 -12.53 1.83
C ARG A 121 35.71 -12.25 1.95
N CYS A 122 35.03 -12.82 2.94
CA CYS A 122 33.63 -12.51 3.24
C CYS A 122 33.54 -11.19 4.01
N GLN A 123 33.02 -10.15 3.35
CA GLN A 123 32.94 -8.80 3.91
C GLN A 123 31.95 -8.68 5.09
N TYR A 124 31.02 -9.63 5.22
CA TYR A 124 29.96 -9.60 6.23
C TYR A 124 30.40 -10.07 7.61
N ASP A 125 31.48 -10.86 7.72
CA ASP A 125 31.99 -11.38 9.01
C ASP A 125 32.49 -10.26 9.95
N ALA A 126 32.78 -9.08 9.41
CA ALA A 126 33.25 -7.94 10.17
C ALA A 126 32.13 -7.15 10.87
N ILE A 127 30.86 -7.37 10.49
CA ILE A 127 29.70 -6.64 11.03
C ILE A 127 29.37 -7.13 12.44
N LYS A 128 29.34 -6.20 13.40
CA LYS A 128 29.02 -6.46 14.80
C LYS A 128 27.69 -5.84 15.18
N ARG A 129 27.03 -6.42 16.18
CA ARG A 129 25.78 -5.88 16.71
C ARG A 129 25.92 -4.44 17.22
N ASP A 130 27.05 -4.12 17.83
CA ASP A 130 27.35 -2.77 18.36
C ASP A 130 27.54 -1.72 17.26
N ASP A 131 27.76 -2.14 16.00
CA ASP A 131 27.86 -1.20 14.88
C ASP A 131 26.54 -0.42 14.70
N ALA A 132 25.40 -0.96 15.14
CA ALA A 132 24.11 -0.25 15.16
C ALA A 132 24.12 1.03 16.03
N LEU A 133 25.07 1.17 16.96
CA LEU A 133 25.26 2.35 17.80
C LEU A 133 26.41 3.26 17.31
N ASN A 134 26.94 2.99 16.12
CA ASN A 134 27.97 3.82 15.51
C ASN A 134 27.42 5.24 15.25
N LYS A 135 28.14 6.27 15.73
CA LYS A 135 27.75 7.68 15.59
C LYS A 135 27.53 8.12 14.16
N GLU A 136 28.26 7.55 13.20
CA GLU A 136 28.08 7.83 11.77
C GLU A 136 26.70 7.33 11.29
N TYR A 137 26.32 6.11 11.65
CA TYR A 137 25.02 5.53 11.26
C TYR A 137 23.85 6.22 11.96
N ILE A 138 24.05 6.63 13.22
CA ILE A 138 23.12 7.52 13.92
C ILE A 138 22.95 8.85 13.16
N GLY A 139 24.06 9.43 12.69
CA GLY A 139 24.06 10.63 11.85
C GLY A 139 23.28 10.44 10.56
N VAL A 140 23.47 9.32 9.86
CA VAL A 140 22.71 8.96 8.65
C VAL A 140 21.22 8.81 8.95
N SER A 141 20.85 8.19 10.08
CA SER A 141 19.44 8.06 10.48
C SER A 141 18.77 9.42 10.70
N ARG A 142 19.44 10.34 11.40
CA ARG A 142 18.94 11.72 11.59
C ARG A 142 18.88 12.50 10.27
N GLU A 143 19.86 12.31 9.39
CA GLU A 143 19.86 12.90 8.05
C GLU A 143 18.70 12.38 7.20
N ALA A 144 18.38 11.09 7.28
CA ALA A 144 17.23 10.51 6.59
C ALA A 144 15.92 11.19 7.02
N VAL A 145 15.73 11.46 8.32
CA VAL A 145 14.56 12.22 8.80
C VAL A 145 14.55 13.64 8.22
N ARG A 146 15.66 14.39 8.35
CA ARG A 146 15.79 15.77 7.81
C ARG A 146 15.49 15.84 6.32
N LYS A 147 15.89 14.79 5.58
CA LYS A 147 15.71 14.71 4.14
C LYS A 147 14.33 14.23 3.71
N SER A 148 13.62 13.49 4.54
CA SER A 148 12.30 12.92 4.22
C SER A 148 11.12 13.75 4.69
N VAL A 149 11.27 14.63 5.69
CA VAL A 149 10.18 15.49 6.16
C VAL A 149 9.72 16.44 5.05
N VAL A 150 8.43 16.38 4.74
CA VAL A 150 7.76 17.24 3.76
C VAL A 150 6.98 18.31 4.49
N LEU A 151 7.30 19.58 4.25
CA LEU A 151 6.48 20.70 4.71
C LEU A 151 5.35 20.91 3.71
N LEU A 152 4.14 20.45 4.04
CA LEU A 152 2.98 20.49 3.13
C LEU A 152 2.35 21.88 3.10
N LYS A 153 2.27 22.54 4.26
CA LYS A 153 1.65 23.85 4.42
C LYS A 153 2.41 24.66 5.48
N ASN A 154 2.57 25.96 5.24
CA ASN A 154 3.16 26.89 6.21
C ASN A 154 2.67 28.33 5.99
N GLU A 155 1.53 28.62 6.57
CA GLU A 155 0.87 29.91 6.54
C GLU A 155 1.23 30.77 7.76
N SER A 156 0.89 32.05 7.65
CA SER A 156 1.07 32.99 8.74
C SER A 156 -0.11 32.89 9.70
N PHE A 157 0.15 32.91 11.02
CA PHE A 157 -0.90 32.94 12.04
C PHE A 157 -1.22 34.36 12.52
N SER A 158 -0.35 35.32 12.19
CA SER A 158 -0.56 36.77 12.35
C SER A 158 0.22 37.52 11.27
N GLU A 159 -0.08 38.80 11.08
CA GLU A 159 0.59 39.64 10.08
C GLU A 159 2.11 39.62 10.27
N GLY A 160 2.83 39.07 9.29
CA GLY A 160 4.30 38.99 9.28
C GLY A 160 4.93 37.76 9.95
N ASP A 161 4.19 36.94 10.69
CA ASP A 161 4.74 35.77 11.42
C ASP A 161 4.24 34.43 10.86
N LYS A 162 5.17 33.60 10.39
CA LYS A 162 4.93 32.21 9.96
C LYS A 162 4.87 31.26 11.14
N MET A 163 4.09 30.18 11.01
CA MET A 163 3.98 29.13 12.04
C MET A 163 5.31 28.41 12.30
N LEU A 164 6.05 28.11 11.23
CA LEU A 164 7.38 27.52 11.28
C LEU A 164 8.38 28.28 10.39
N PRO A 165 9.68 28.25 10.71
CA PRO A 165 10.29 27.58 11.87
C PRO A 165 9.99 28.29 13.19
N LEU A 166 9.82 27.50 14.26
CA LEU A 166 9.71 27.98 15.63
C LEU A 166 11.11 28.19 16.21
N LEU A 167 11.70 29.34 15.91
CA LEU A 167 13.07 29.64 16.33
C LEU A 167 13.17 29.69 17.88
N PRO A 168 14.15 29.01 18.52
CA PRO A 168 14.27 28.95 19.99
C PRO A 168 14.29 30.33 20.66
N GLU A 169 14.95 31.31 20.04
CA GLU A 169 15.03 32.68 20.54
C GLU A 169 13.73 33.46 20.42
N LYS A 170 12.68 32.93 19.76
CA LYS A 170 11.32 33.51 19.71
C LYS A 170 10.35 32.85 20.69
N VAL A 171 10.75 31.78 21.36
CA VAL A 171 9.92 31.12 22.39
C VAL A 171 9.97 31.95 23.68
N ARG A 172 8.80 32.34 24.20
CA ARG A 172 8.65 33.15 25.41
C ARG A 172 7.80 32.43 26.46
N GLY A 173 6.74 31.76 26.03
CA GLY A 173 5.88 30.89 26.84
C GLY A 173 6.23 29.41 26.71
N THR A 174 5.24 28.54 26.88
CA THR A 174 5.36 27.09 26.73
C THR A 174 4.86 26.62 25.37
N ILE A 175 5.37 25.49 24.89
CA ILE A 175 4.93 24.79 23.69
C ILE A 175 4.19 23.54 24.15
N ALA A 176 2.93 23.39 23.74
CA ALA A 176 2.19 22.16 23.97
C ALA A 176 2.58 21.12 22.93
N VAL A 177 3.12 19.98 23.36
CA VAL A 177 3.40 18.83 22.50
C VAL A 177 2.43 17.72 22.89
N VAL A 178 1.48 17.43 22.00
CA VAL A 178 0.33 16.56 22.26
C VAL A 178 0.04 15.64 21.07
N GLY A 179 -0.75 14.59 21.30
CA GLY A 179 -1.16 13.63 20.27
C GLY A 179 -0.51 12.25 20.44
N PRO A 180 -1.05 11.23 19.76
CA PRO A 180 -0.70 9.84 20.00
C PRO A 180 0.74 9.48 19.65
N LEU A 181 1.36 10.25 18.75
CA LEU A 181 2.71 9.97 18.25
C LEU A 181 3.76 10.90 18.87
N ALA A 182 3.38 11.69 19.88
CA ALA A 182 4.27 12.66 20.49
C ALA A 182 5.44 12.02 21.27
N ASP A 183 5.17 10.97 22.03
CA ASP A 183 6.16 10.32 22.91
C ASP A 183 6.38 8.85 22.58
N ASN A 184 6.31 8.50 21.29
CA ASN A 184 6.56 7.16 20.80
C ASN A 184 7.18 7.19 19.39
N VAL A 185 7.94 6.15 19.05
CA VAL A 185 8.39 5.86 17.70
C VAL A 185 7.83 4.51 17.32
N HIS A 186 6.71 4.50 16.59
CA HIS A 186 6.11 3.25 16.14
C HIS A 186 6.91 2.61 15.01
N LEU A 187 6.97 1.29 15.09
CA LEU A 187 7.65 0.37 14.19
C LEU A 187 6.61 -0.36 13.34
N ASP A 188 7.00 -0.74 12.13
CA ASP A 188 6.23 -1.65 11.26
C ASP A 188 6.95 -3.01 11.12
N TRP A 189 6.32 -4.03 10.52
CA TRP A 189 6.94 -5.36 10.37
C TRP A 189 8.28 -5.38 9.63
N TYR A 190 8.55 -4.38 8.80
CA TYR A 190 9.74 -4.27 7.98
C TYR A 190 10.79 -3.33 8.60
N THR A 191 10.53 -2.80 9.79
CA THR A 191 11.53 -2.14 10.63
C THR A 191 12.24 -3.16 11.52
N GLY A 192 13.57 -3.17 11.45
CA GLY A 192 14.39 -3.90 12.43
C GLY A 192 14.19 -3.32 13.84
N LEU A 193 14.37 -4.15 14.88
CA LEU A 193 14.30 -3.67 16.26
C LEU A 193 15.48 -2.71 16.52
N PRO A 194 15.21 -1.41 16.74
CA PRO A 194 16.28 -0.44 16.89
C PRO A 194 16.94 -0.61 18.27
N ALA A 195 18.24 -0.33 18.35
CA ALA A 195 18.97 -0.38 19.61
C ALA A 195 18.58 0.77 20.57
N TYR A 196 17.97 1.83 20.04
CA TYR A 196 17.48 2.99 20.77
C TYR A 196 16.45 3.74 19.91
N THR A 197 15.67 4.66 20.50
CA THR A 197 14.78 5.56 19.77
C THR A 197 14.74 6.93 20.45
N VAL A 198 14.60 8.01 19.67
CA VAL A 198 14.37 9.36 20.18
C VAL A 198 12.98 9.81 19.77
N THR A 199 12.09 9.99 20.76
CA THR A 199 10.69 10.42 20.52
C THR A 199 10.62 11.88 20.08
N PRO A 200 9.59 12.30 19.33
CA PRO A 200 9.37 13.71 19.01
C PRO A 200 9.38 14.63 20.23
N LEU A 201 8.74 14.21 21.32
CA LEU A 201 8.74 14.93 22.59
C LEU A 201 10.17 15.13 23.11
N LYS A 202 10.97 14.06 23.16
CA LYS A 202 12.35 14.12 23.62
C LYS A 202 13.21 15.06 22.77
N GLY A 203 13.11 14.96 21.44
CA GLY A 203 13.85 15.85 20.53
C GLY A 203 13.49 17.33 20.71
N LEU A 204 12.20 17.64 20.88
CA LEU A 204 11.75 19.00 21.14
C LEU A 204 12.19 19.51 22.52
N GLN A 205 12.18 18.65 23.53
CA GLN A 205 12.72 18.99 24.86
C GLN A 205 14.21 19.30 24.82
N ASP A 206 14.98 18.58 24.01
CA ASP A 206 16.42 18.78 23.88
C ASP A 206 16.77 20.11 23.19
N VAL A 207 15.89 20.61 22.31
CA VAL A 207 16.06 21.90 21.64
C VAL A 207 15.54 23.09 22.48
N TYR A 208 14.32 22.98 23.02
CA TYR A 208 13.64 24.12 23.67
C TYR A 208 13.77 24.14 25.19
N GLY A 209 14.21 23.04 25.80
CA GLY A 209 14.25 22.86 27.26
C GLY A 209 12.95 22.25 27.81
N LYS A 210 13.09 21.34 28.78
CA LYS A 210 11.96 20.65 29.44
C LYS A 210 10.99 21.60 30.14
N ASP A 211 11.46 22.76 30.62
CA ASP A 211 10.64 23.78 31.26
C ASP A 211 9.73 24.54 30.27
N LYS A 212 10.05 24.50 28.98
CA LYS A 212 9.28 25.12 27.91
C LYS A 212 8.30 24.18 27.24
N ILE A 213 8.48 22.87 27.37
CA ILE A 213 7.57 21.87 26.78
C ILE A 213 6.54 21.44 27.83
N VAL A 214 5.26 21.55 27.48
CA VAL A 214 4.14 21.01 28.27
C VAL A 214 3.44 19.92 27.47
N THR A 215 2.99 18.87 28.16
CA THR A 215 2.28 17.74 27.55
C THR A 215 0.93 17.55 28.23
N ALA A 216 0.03 16.86 27.53
CA ALA A 216 -1.26 16.45 28.05
C ALA A 216 -1.53 15.01 27.61
N ASP A 217 -2.11 14.22 28.50
CA ASP A 217 -2.55 12.87 28.15
C ASP A 217 -3.87 12.96 27.38
N TYR A 218 -3.80 12.65 26.09
CA TYR A 218 -4.92 12.70 25.16
C TYR A 218 -5.85 11.50 25.29
N ARG A 219 -5.47 10.47 26.06
CA ARG A 219 -6.23 9.24 26.24
C ARG A 219 -7.26 9.38 27.34
N ASP A 220 -8.43 8.83 27.09
CA ASP A 220 -9.48 8.73 28.11
C ASP A 220 -9.03 7.72 29.17
N LEU A 221 -9.16 8.08 30.45
CA LEU A 221 -9.04 7.12 31.54
C LEU A 221 -10.41 6.48 31.76
N VAL A 222 -10.50 5.17 31.55
CA VAL A 222 -11.75 4.43 31.61
C VAL A 222 -11.69 3.25 32.55
N SER A 223 -12.85 2.82 33.04
CA SER A 223 -13.06 1.54 33.71
C SER A 223 -14.27 0.82 33.13
N PHE A 224 -14.37 -0.49 33.35
CA PHE A 224 -15.46 -1.30 32.82
C PHE A 224 -16.30 -1.93 33.94
N THR A 225 -17.60 -2.03 33.69
CA THR A 225 -18.56 -2.71 34.55
C THR A 225 -19.39 -3.69 33.72
N THR A 226 -19.65 -4.89 34.21
CA THR A 226 -20.57 -5.86 33.59
C THR A 226 -22.03 -5.39 33.67
N GLU A 227 -22.92 -5.99 32.88
CA GLU A 227 -24.37 -5.75 32.93
C GLU A 227 -24.99 -5.91 34.33
N ASP A 228 -24.47 -6.83 35.14
CA ASP A 228 -24.95 -7.06 36.49
C ASP A 228 -24.29 -6.15 37.54
N GLY A 229 -23.43 -5.21 37.13
CA GLY A 229 -22.86 -4.18 37.98
C GLY A 229 -21.55 -4.56 38.67
N ARG A 230 -20.83 -5.58 38.19
CA ARG A 230 -19.51 -5.96 38.72
C ARG A 230 -18.40 -5.20 37.97
N PRO A 231 -17.40 -4.64 38.67
CA PRO A 231 -16.26 -3.99 38.01
C PRO A 231 -15.34 -5.03 37.37
N LEU A 232 -14.71 -4.70 36.25
CA LEU A 232 -13.56 -5.48 35.77
C LEU A 232 -12.31 -5.10 36.54
N VAL A 233 -11.51 -6.10 36.93
CA VAL A 233 -10.30 -5.96 37.76
C VAL A 233 -9.15 -6.75 37.16
N LEU A 234 -7.91 -6.36 37.48
CA LEU A 234 -6.71 -7.08 37.08
C LEU A 234 -6.21 -7.93 38.24
N VAL A 235 -6.02 -9.23 38.00
CA VAL A 235 -5.58 -10.20 39.00
C VAL A 235 -4.22 -10.77 38.61
N ASP A 236 -3.31 -10.83 39.59
CA ASP A 236 -1.97 -11.41 39.40
C ASP A 236 -2.06 -12.89 39.03
N VAL A 237 -1.26 -13.31 38.06
CA VAL A 237 -1.15 -14.73 37.73
C VAL A 237 -0.06 -15.37 38.58
N LYS A 238 -0.42 -16.28 39.48
CA LYS A 238 0.53 -17.22 40.09
C LYS A 238 0.77 -18.38 39.11
N PHE A 239 1.75 -18.28 38.23
CA PHE A 239 2.10 -19.37 37.33
C PHE A 239 2.91 -20.45 38.05
N SER A 240 2.39 -21.68 38.10
CA SER A 240 3.22 -22.89 38.03
C SER A 240 3.11 -23.42 36.60
N GLU A 241 4.25 -23.46 35.90
CA GLU A 241 4.49 -24.16 34.62
C GLU A 241 3.62 -23.74 33.42
N VAL A 242 3.96 -22.61 32.77
CA VAL A 242 3.71 -22.39 31.34
C VAL A 242 4.93 -21.69 30.75
N GLU A 243 5.70 -22.39 29.92
CA GLU A 243 6.68 -21.79 29.03
C GLU A 243 5.94 -21.08 27.90
N VAL A 244 6.23 -19.79 27.68
CA VAL A 244 5.78 -19.05 26.50
C VAL A 244 7.03 -18.71 25.71
N GLU A 245 7.10 -19.20 24.48
CA GLU A 245 8.17 -18.89 23.54
C GLU A 245 8.18 -17.39 23.17
N ASP A 246 9.36 -16.81 23.34
CA ASP A 246 9.93 -15.62 22.67
C ASP A 246 9.13 -14.29 22.70
N SER A 247 9.08 -13.63 23.86
CA SER A 247 8.88 -12.17 23.93
C SER A 247 10.23 -11.47 24.18
N ARG A 248 10.97 -11.14 23.11
CA ARG A 248 12.24 -10.40 23.23
C ARG A 248 11.97 -8.94 23.64
N PRO A 249 12.68 -8.39 24.64
CA PRO A 249 12.46 -7.02 25.10
C PRO A 249 13.03 -5.99 24.11
N VAL A 250 12.22 -4.98 23.78
CA VAL A 250 12.68 -3.71 23.22
C VAL A 250 13.28 -2.90 24.36
N ILE A 251 14.58 -2.59 24.28
CA ILE A 251 15.26 -1.73 25.25
C ILE A 251 14.99 -0.29 24.84
N ILE A 252 14.17 0.41 25.61
CA ILE A 252 13.95 1.86 25.47
C ILE A 252 15.19 2.56 26.05
N ALA A 253 15.89 3.32 25.22
CA ALA A 253 17.08 4.05 25.65
C ALA A 253 16.70 5.31 26.43
N ASP A 254 16.57 5.18 27.75
CA ASP A 254 16.96 6.22 28.72
C ASP A 254 17.18 5.69 30.16
N HIS A 255 17.46 4.38 30.33
CA HIS A 255 17.80 3.79 31.62
C HIS A 255 19.16 3.08 31.60
N PRO A 256 20.18 3.58 32.34
CA PRO A 256 21.43 2.85 32.53
C PRO A 256 21.18 1.54 33.30
N PRO A 257 22.01 0.49 33.14
CA PRO A 257 21.74 -0.87 33.64
C PRO A 257 21.79 -1.05 35.18
N GLU A 258 21.78 0.04 35.97
CA GLU A 258 21.95 -0.03 37.43
C GLU A 258 20.64 -0.03 38.23
N LYS A 259 19.48 -0.03 37.58
CA LYS A 259 18.21 -0.33 38.23
C LYS A 259 17.48 -1.40 37.43
N ALA A 260 17.48 -2.62 37.95
CA ALA A 260 16.52 -3.63 37.52
C ALA A 260 15.11 -3.08 37.79
N GLU A 261 14.47 -2.49 36.79
CA GLU A 261 13.05 -2.18 36.84
C GLU A 261 12.32 -3.49 37.11
N LYS A 262 11.40 -3.47 38.09
CA LYS A 262 10.52 -4.61 38.36
C LYS A 262 9.83 -4.95 37.04
N ILE A 263 10.13 -6.12 36.50
CA ILE A 263 9.45 -6.65 35.31
C ILE A 263 7.95 -6.56 35.58
N PRO A 264 7.17 -5.81 34.78
CA PRO A 264 5.74 -5.66 35.03
C PRO A 264 5.08 -7.04 35.00
N VAL A 265 4.36 -7.37 36.07
CA VAL A 265 3.73 -8.68 36.24
C VAL A 265 2.52 -8.74 35.32
N LYS A 266 2.45 -9.78 34.47
CA LYS A 266 1.26 -10.06 33.64
C LYS A 266 0.05 -10.26 34.55
N LYS A 267 -1.08 -9.64 34.20
CA LYS A 267 -2.33 -9.76 34.97
C LYS A 267 -3.50 -10.14 34.07
N ILE A 268 -4.37 -11.01 34.54
CA ILE A 268 -5.58 -11.42 33.81
C ILE A 268 -6.72 -10.46 34.14
N LEU A 269 -7.53 -10.14 33.14
CA LEU A 269 -8.75 -9.38 33.30
C LEU A 269 -9.87 -10.29 33.83
N CYS A 270 -10.42 -9.96 35.00
CA CYS A 270 -11.44 -10.75 35.67
C CYS A 270 -12.66 -9.89 36.04
N ALA A 271 -13.81 -10.53 36.24
CA ALA A 271 -14.98 -9.89 36.83
C ALA A 271 -14.86 -9.87 38.36
N GLY A 272 -14.69 -8.67 38.93
CA GLY A 272 -14.52 -8.46 40.36
C GLY A 272 -15.82 -8.58 41.17
N GLU A 273 -15.73 -8.22 42.45
CA GLU A 273 -16.89 -8.17 43.33
C GLU A 273 -17.60 -6.80 43.26
N LYS A 274 -18.93 -6.76 43.45
CA LYS A 274 -19.66 -5.49 43.51
C LYS A 274 -19.10 -4.61 44.63
N GLY A 275 -18.79 -3.36 44.31
CA GLY A 275 -18.17 -2.42 45.25
C GLY A 275 -16.64 -2.50 45.33
N GLN A 276 -16.00 -3.46 44.64
CA GLN A 276 -14.55 -3.46 44.45
C GLN A 276 -14.12 -2.27 43.57
N LYS A 277 -12.91 -1.76 43.78
CA LYS A 277 -12.33 -0.73 42.91
C LYS A 277 -12.02 -1.34 41.53
N PRO A 278 -12.52 -0.77 40.41
CA PRO A 278 -12.23 -1.28 39.09
C PRO A 278 -10.76 -1.07 38.70
N ALA A 279 -10.27 -1.92 37.81
CA ALA A 279 -9.06 -1.61 37.04
C ALA A 279 -9.33 -0.44 36.09
N ARG A 280 -8.31 0.38 35.90
CA ARG A 280 -8.37 1.58 35.05
C ARG A 280 -7.46 1.41 33.85
N PHE A 281 -7.92 1.92 32.71
CA PHE A 281 -7.25 1.77 31.42
C PHE A 281 -7.19 3.10 30.70
N TYR A 282 -6.05 3.42 30.09
CA TYR A 282 -5.96 4.46 29.08
C TYR A 282 -6.51 3.90 27.77
N LYS A 283 -7.66 4.42 27.34
CA LYS A 283 -8.29 4.11 26.06
C LYS A 283 -7.68 5.00 24.99
N GLU A 284 -7.21 4.35 23.94
CA GLU A 284 -6.72 5.01 22.74
C GLU A 284 -7.50 4.53 21.53
N ASP A 285 -8.05 5.49 20.78
CA ASP A 285 -8.90 5.25 19.62
C ASP A 285 -8.13 5.56 18.34
N TRP A 286 -7.82 4.51 17.57
CA TRP A 286 -7.08 4.60 16.32
C TRP A 286 -7.99 4.77 15.10
N GLY A 287 -9.30 4.91 15.30
CA GLY A 287 -10.30 5.07 14.27
C GLY A 287 -10.95 3.76 13.85
N TRP A 288 -12.14 3.88 13.25
CA TRP A 288 -12.91 2.79 12.63
C TRP A 288 -13.13 1.56 13.54
N GLY A 289 -13.28 1.82 14.84
CA GLY A 289 -13.54 0.80 15.84
C GLY A 289 -12.29 0.13 16.40
N SER A 290 -11.08 0.43 15.93
CA SER A 290 -9.84 -0.13 16.46
C SER A 290 -9.37 0.64 17.69
N ILE A 291 -9.47 0.00 18.86
CA ILE A 291 -9.19 0.59 20.16
C ILE A 291 -8.15 -0.25 20.90
N THR A 292 -7.21 0.42 21.54
CA THR A 292 -6.24 -0.20 22.46
C THR A 292 -6.46 0.27 23.89
N PHE A 293 -6.23 -0.61 24.86
CA PHE A 293 -6.37 -0.30 26.28
C PHE A 293 -5.06 -0.57 27.01
N THR A 294 -4.45 0.47 27.57
CA THR A 294 -3.25 0.33 28.41
C THR A 294 -3.65 0.36 29.87
N ALA A 295 -3.36 -0.70 30.62
CA ALA A 295 -3.64 -0.76 32.05
C ALA A 295 -2.82 0.29 32.82
N GLU A 296 -3.51 1.13 33.60
CA GLU A 296 -2.87 2.18 34.38
C GLU A 296 -1.95 1.62 35.48
N GLU A 297 -2.30 0.45 36.04
CA GLU A 297 -1.58 -0.15 37.17
C GLU A 297 -0.16 -0.62 36.81
N ASN A 298 0.03 -1.19 35.61
CA ASN A 298 1.31 -1.81 35.20
C ASN A 298 1.85 -1.29 33.85
N GLY A 299 1.13 -0.41 33.16
CA GLY A 299 1.54 0.16 31.87
C GLY A 299 1.47 -0.80 30.68
N LEU A 300 0.90 -2.01 30.84
CA LEU A 300 0.81 -3.00 29.77
C LEU A 300 -0.51 -2.88 29.01
N LEU A 301 -0.45 -3.12 27.70
CA LEU A 301 -1.62 -3.25 26.83
C LEU A 301 -2.40 -4.52 27.20
N LEU A 302 -3.73 -4.40 27.15
CA LEU A 302 -4.59 -5.56 27.07
C LEU A 302 -4.31 -6.31 25.77
N GLU A 303 -4.16 -7.62 25.87
CA GLU A 303 -3.96 -8.55 24.76
C GLU A 303 -5.04 -9.63 24.81
N ALA A 304 -5.57 -9.94 23.63
CA ALA A 304 -6.36 -11.11 23.36
C ALA A 304 -5.48 -12.17 22.68
N PRO A 305 -5.26 -13.34 23.30
CA PRO A 305 -4.42 -14.39 22.74
C PRO A 305 -5.04 -14.95 21.47
N TYR A 306 -4.22 -15.32 20.49
CA TYR A 306 -4.65 -16.03 19.28
C TYR A 306 -4.30 -17.49 19.41
N TRP A 307 -5.35 -18.29 19.63
CA TRP A 307 -5.27 -19.72 19.50
C TRP A 307 -6.51 -20.19 18.76
N ARG A 308 -6.35 -20.49 17.48
CA ARG A 308 -7.28 -21.37 16.76
C ARG A 308 -6.64 -22.74 16.77
N GLY A 309 -7.09 -23.61 17.67
CA GLY A 309 -6.82 -25.04 17.54
C GLY A 309 -7.30 -25.55 16.18
N LYS A 310 -6.99 -26.80 15.83
CA LYS A 310 -7.51 -27.37 14.58
C LYS A 310 -9.04 -27.35 14.61
N PRO A 311 -9.72 -27.16 13.46
CA PRO A 311 -11.17 -27.25 13.39
C PRO A 311 -11.68 -28.53 14.08
N GLY A 312 -12.50 -28.38 15.13
CA GLY A 312 -13.02 -29.49 15.94
C GLY A 312 -12.26 -29.81 17.23
N GLU A 313 -11.15 -29.12 17.53
CA GLU A 313 -10.51 -29.17 18.84
C GLU A 313 -11.28 -28.32 19.87
N ALA A 314 -11.36 -28.81 21.11
CA ALA A 314 -11.99 -28.06 22.21
C ALA A 314 -11.22 -26.77 22.49
N ILE A 315 -11.95 -25.69 22.77
CA ILE A 315 -11.38 -24.39 23.17
C ILE A 315 -10.53 -24.61 24.43
N ASP A 316 -9.24 -24.26 24.37
CA ASP A 316 -8.39 -24.26 25.56
C ASP A 316 -8.75 -23.05 26.43
N GLU A 317 -9.63 -23.28 27.41
CA GLU A 317 -10.10 -22.27 28.36
C GLU A 317 -8.95 -21.59 29.13
N LYS A 318 -7.78 -22.21 29.26
CA LYS A 318 -6.62 -21.61 29.95
C LYS A 318 -5.91 -20.55 29.12
N ASN A 319 -6.01 -20.65 27.79
CA ASN A 319 -5.31 -19.78 26.85
C ASN A 319 -6.23 -18.77 26.15
N ASN A 320 -7.51 -18.68 26.55
CA ASN A 320 -8.52 -17.84 25.89
C ASN A 320 -8.99 -16.66 26.76
N VAL A 321 -8.08 -16.10 27.55
CA VAL A 321 -8.34 -15.02 28.52
C VAL A 321 -7.71 -13.71 28.08
N ILE A 322 -8.37 -12.58 28.37
CA ILE A 322 -7.77 -11.26 28.14
C ILE A 322 -6.79 -10.95 29.27
N ALA A 323 -5.59 -10.47 28.93
CA ALA A 323 -4.56 -10.12 29.92
C ALA A 323 -3.88 -8.80 29.62
N ALA A 324 -3.51 -8.06 30.67
CA ALA A 324 -2.56 -6.95 30.58
C ALA A 324 -1.14 -7.52 30.52
N SER A 325 -0.69 -7.84 29.30
CA SER A 325 0.62 -8.45 29.02
C SER A 325 1.41 -7.80 27.91
N GLY A 326 0.77 -6.98 27.07
CA GLY A 326 1.39 -6.43 25.86
C GLY A 326 2.29 -5.25 26.16
N LYS A 327 3.54 -5.31 25.68
CA LYS A 327 4.48 -4.17 25.78
C LYS A 327 4.30 -3.16 24.65
N SER A 328 3.73 -3.58 23.53
CA SER A 328 3.45 -2.75 22.36
C SER A 328 2.42 -3.42 21.47
N SER A 329 1.86 -2.70 20.51
CA SER A 329 1.02 -3.28 19.46
C SER A 329 1.81 -4.04 18.39
N TYR A 330 3.14 -4.07 18.46
CA TYR A 330 3.99 -4.78 17.50
C TYR A 330 3.79 -6.29 17.62
N SER A 331 3.06 -6.84 16.65
CA SER A 331 2.64 -8.24 16.62
C SER A 331 2.24 -8.62 15.20
N TRP A 332 2.37 -9.89 14.83
CA TRP A 332 1.91 -10.37 13.50
C TRP A 332 0.38 -10.27 13.34
N PHE A 333 -0.32 -10.28 14.45
CA PHE A 333 -1.77 -10.21 14.51
C PHE A 333 -2.15 -9.15 15.52
N GLY A 334 -3.25 -8.42 15.30
CA GLY A 334 -3.67 -7.31 16.17
C GLY A 334 -4.19 -7.72 17.55
N TYR A 335 -3.41 -8.47 18.34
CA TYR A 335 -3.82 -9.00 19.66
C TYR A 335 -4.27 -7.92 20.63
N THR A 336 -3.75 -6.69 20.49
CA THR A 336 -4.10 -5.56 21.35
C THR A 336 -5.33 -4.79 20.87
N ILE A 337 -5.88 -5.12 19.70
CA ILE A 337 -6.98 -4.40 19.06
C ILE A 337 -8.31 -4.96 19.53
N PHE A 338 -9.14 -4.06 20.06
CA PHE A 338 -10.50 -4.33 20.47
C PHE A 338 -11.48 -3.43 19.73
N ASN A 339 -12.72 -3.90 19.55
CA ASN A 339 -13.83 -3.09 19.08
C ASN A 339 -14.93 -3.05 20.16
N LEU A 340 -15.56 -1.90 20.30
CA LEU A 340 -16.73 -1.72 21.16
C LEU A 340 -17.99 -1.69 20.28
N ILE A 341 -18.77 -2.76 20.31
CA ILE A 341 -19.99 -2.89 19.51
C ILE A 341 -21.18 -2.37 20.32
N PRO A 342 -21.76 -1.20 19.99
CA PRO A 342 -22.83 -0.60 20.79
C PRO A 342 -24.06 -1.48 20.90
N GLN A 343 -24.67 -1.47 22.09
CA GLN A 343 -25.92 -2.15 22.42
C GLN A 343 -26.89 -1.13 23.06
N GLU A 344 -28.13 -1.56 23.32
CA GLU A 344 -29.12 -0.72 24.00
C GLU A 344 -28.63 -0.28 25.40
N ASN A 345 -29.16 0.85 25.90
CA ASN A 345 -28.93 1.34 27.27
C ASN A 345 -27.46 1.62 27.63
N GLY A 346 -26.61 1.92 26.64
CA GLY A 346 -25.21 2.31 26.82
C GLY A 346 -24.29 1.15 27.18
N PHE A 347 -24.71 -0.09 26.90
CA PHE A 347 -23.84 -1.27 26.96
C PHE A 347 -23.13 -1.49 25.62
N PHE A 348 -22.06 -2.28 25.66
CA PHE A 348 -21.28 -2.69 24.49
C PHE A 348 -20.91 -4.16 24.62
N VAL A 349 -20.77 -4.82 23.48
CA VAL A 349 -20.03 -6.09 23.37
C VAL A 349 -18.59 -5.73 23.04
N LEU A 350 -17.65 -6.27 23.82
CA LEU A 350 -16.22 -6.14 23.54
C LEU A 350 -15.79 -7.26 22.59
N ARG A 351 -15.31 -6.88 21.40
CA ARG A 351 -14.84 -7.80 20.36
C ARG A 351 -13.34 -7.63 20.14
N THR A 352 -12.66 -8.69 19.76
CA THR A 352 -11.22 -8.71 19.44
C THR A 352 -10.98 -8.63 17.94
N PHE A 353 -9.72 -8.45 17.52
CA PHE A 353 -9.32 -8.34 16.12
C PHE A 353 -9.79 -9.48 15.21
N ASP A 354 -9.96 -10.70 15.74
CA ASP A 354 -10.40 -11.88 14.99
C ASP A 354 -11.89 -12.20 15.17
N ASN A 355 -12.67 -11.21 15.56
CA ASN A 355 -14.12 -11.23 15.77
C ASN A 355 -14.63 -12.04 16.99
N ARG A 356 -13.75 -12.58 17.83
CA ARG A 356 -14.17 -13.20 19.11
C ARG A 356 -14.71 -12.16 20.08
N ARG A 357 -15.72 -12.55 20.85
CA ARG A 357 -16.40 -11.70 21.85
C ARG A 357 -15.96 -12.05 23.25
N ALA A 358 -15.94 -11.04 24.12
CA ALA A 358 -15.61 -11.21 25.53
C ALA A 358 -16.85 -11.50 26.36
N ALA A 359 -16.75 -12.47 27.27
CA ALA A 359 -17.81 -12.86 28.20
C ALA A 359 -17.28 -12.93 29.64
N SER A 360 -18.14 -12.60 30.60
CA SER A 360 -17.85 -12.59 32.04
C SER A 360 -18.74 -13.61 32.77
N PRO A 361 -18.46 -14.92 32.67
CA PRO A 361 -19.42 -15.99 33.00
C PRO A 361 -19.77 -16.06 34.50
N GLU A 362 -18.82 -15.82 35.41
CA GLU A 362 -19.01 -16.00 36.86
C GLU A 362 -18.23 -15.00 37.73
N LYS A 363 -18.47 -15.01 39.05
CA LYS A 363 -17.80 -14.14 40.04
C LYS A 363 -16.31 -14.51 40.16
N ALA A 364 -15.42 -13.52 40.15
CA ALA A 364 -13.97 -13.71 40.26
C ALA A 364 -13.37 -14.61 39.17
N ALA A 365 -14.09 -14.79 38.06
CA ALA A 365 -13.65 -15.56 36.91
C ALA A 365 -12.94 -14.65 35.87
N PRO A 366 -11.99 -15.20 35.10
CA PRO A 366 -11.43 -14.54 33.93
C PRO A 366 -12.51 -14.11 32.93
N VAL A 367 -12.24 -13.00 32.24
CA VAL A 367 -12.98 -12.63 31.03
C VAL A 367 -12.52 -13.55 29.90
N LEU A 368 -13.46 -14.33 29.37
CA LEU A 368 -13.20 -15.36 28.34
C LEU A 368 -13.55 -14.84 26.96
N LEU A 369 -12.85 -15.32 25.93
CA LEU A 369 -13.18 -15.08 24.53
C LEU A 369 -13.96 -16.26 23.94
N HIS A 370 -14.86 -16.02 22.99
CA HIS A 370 -15.58 -17.11 22.29
C HIS A 370 -16.10 -16.69 20.90
N ASP A 371 -16.43 -17.69 20.08
CA ASP A 371 -16.81 -17.55 18.66
C ASP A 371 -18.34 -17.58 18.40
N ASP A 372 -19.18 -17.63 19.45
CA ASP A 372 -20.63 -17.74 19.28
C ASP A 372 -21.16 -16.57 18.41
N PRO A 373 -22.02 -16.82 17.40
CA PRO A 373 -22.57 -15.76 16.55
C PRO A 373 -23.67 -14.90 17.20
N ALA A 374 -24.32 -15.32 18.29
CA ALA A 374 -25.43 -14.59 18.93
C ALA A 374 -25.06 -14.10 20.35
N PRO A 375 -25.38 -12.86 20.77
CA PRO A 375 -25.11 -12.39 22.15
C PRO A 375 -25.66 -13.34 23.20
N GLY A 376 -24.75 -14.00 23.91
CA GLY A 376 -25.02 -14.89 25.03
C GLY A 376 -25.15 -14.12 26.34
N ARG A 377 -25.38 -14.85 27.44
CA ARG A 377 -25.45 -14.25 28.78
C ARG A 377 -24.06 -13.74 29.20
N CYS A 378 -24.00 -12.57 29.85
CA CYS A 378 -22.78 -12.00 30.45
C CYS A 378 -21.73 -11.43 29.48
N GLU A 379 -22.13 -10.99 28.28
CA GLU A 379 -21.25 -10.35 27.26
C GLU A 379 -21.36 -8.82 27.24
N LEU A 380 -22.23 -8.25 28.06
CA LEU A 380 -22.52 -6.82 28.05
C LEU A 380 -21.68 -6.07 29.09
N PHE A 381 -20.96 -5.06 28.60
CA PHE A 381 -20.12 -4.19 29.42
C PHE A 381 -20.52 -2.73 29.26
N ARG A 382 -20.41 -1.96 30.33
CA ARG A 382 -20.48 -0.50 30.34
C ARG A 382 -19.10 0.06 30.57
N MET A 383 -18.68 0.98 29.71
CA MET A 383 -17.45 1.75 29.88
C MET A 383 -17.76 3.04 30.63
N ASN A 384 -17.07 3.28 31.73
CA ASN A 384 -17.18 4.51 32.53
C ASN A 384 -15.96 5.38 32.23
N ILE A 385 -16.18 6.60 31.76
CA ILE A 385 -15.12 7.57 31.52
C ILE A 385 -14.85 8.30 32.85
N GLU A 386 -13.65 8.10 33.41
CA GLU A 386 -13.21 8.73 34.65
C GLU A 386 -12.49 10.06 34.40
N ARG A 387 -11.80 10.17 33.26
CA ARG A 387 -11.16 11.40 32.77
C ARG A 387 -11.21 11.42 31.26
N GLU A 388 -11.70 12.52 30.69
CA GLU A 388 -11.67 12.77 29.25
C GLU A 388 -10.30 13.31 28.84
N GLY A 389 -9.66 12.66 27.87
CA GLY A 389 -8.36 13.11 27.36
C GLY A 389 -8.46 14.45 26.60
N LEU A 390 -9.54 14.63 25.84
CA LEU A 390 -9.81 15.87 25.08
C LEU A 390 -9.79 17.11 25.97
N SER A 391 -10.47 17.06 27.12
CA SER A 391 -10.52 18.16 28.09
C SER A 391 -9.12 18.53 28.61
N SER A 392 -8.27 17.54 28.91
CA SER A 392 -6.88 17.77 29.34
C SER A 392 -6.03 18.43 28.26
N VAL A 393 -6.22 18.02 27.01
CA VAL A 393 -5.50 18.57 25.85
C VAL A 393 -5.93 20.02 25.58
N MET A 394 -7.24 20.31 25.62
CA MET A 394 -7.76 21.66 25.43
C MET A 394 -7.25 22.65 26.48
N GLU A 395 -7.21 22.25 27.76
CA GLU A 395 -6.69 23.12 28.82
C GLU A 395 -5.21 23.46 28.61
N THR A 396 -4.43 22.48 28.16
CA THR A 396 -3.00 22.65 27.89
C THR A 396 -2.77 23.51 26.65
N ALA A 397 -3.54 23.27 25.58
CA ALA A 397 -3.49 24.03 24.34
C ALA A 397 -3.85 25.50 24.55
N LEU A 398 -4.87 25.80 25.35
CA LEU A 398 -5.30 27.17 25.66
C LEU A 398 -4.21 28.00 26.36
N LYS A 399 -3.40 27.37 27.21
CA LYS A 399 -2.34 28.05 28.00
C LYS A 399 -1.00 28.17 27.25
N ALA A 400 -0.79 27.35 26.23
CA ALA A 400 0.46 27.30 25.50
C ALA A 400 0.60 28.46 24.50
N GLN A 401 1.83 28.91 24.26
CA GLN A 401 2.15 29.87 23.20
C GLN A 401 1.83 29.31 21.82
N GLN A 402 2.08 28.01 21.62
CA GLN A 402 1.93 27.28 20.37
C GLN A 402 1.70 25.80 20.67
N VAL A 403 0.96 25.12 19.80
CA VAL A 403 0.68 23.69 19.88
C VAL A 403 1.35 22.97 18.72
N ILE A 404 2.05 21.90 19.03
CA ILE A 404 2.55 20.92 18.07
C ILE A 404 1.76 19.64 18.34
N PHE A 405 0.81 19.35 17.46
CA PHE A 405 0.06 18.10 17.49
C PHE A 405 0.76 17.07 16.62
N ILE A 406 1.08 15.90 17.18
CA ILE A 406 1.80 14.82 16.49
C ILE A 406 0.89 13.61 16.41
N GLY A 407 0.40 13.32 15.21
CA GLY A 407 -0.60 12.28 14.95
C GLY A 407 -0.38 11.58 13.61
N GLY A 408 -1.32 10.74 13.21
CA GLY A 408 -1.19 9.86 12.04
C GLY A 408 -1.62 8.43 12.36
N ASN A 409 -0.83 7.43 11.94
CA ASN A 409 -1.14 6.02 12.20
C ASN A 409 -0.09 5.32 13.07
N ASN A 410 -0.57 4.35 13.84
CA ASN A 410 0.25 3.23 14.27
C ASN A 410 0.31 2.22 13.10
N PRO A 411 1.50 1.87 12.57
CA PRO A 411 1.66 0.93 11.46
C PRO A 411 1.17 -0.50 11.74
N MET A 412 0.81 -0.80 13.00
CA MET A 412 0.38 -2.13 13.44
C MET A 412 -1.14 -2.27 13.62
N ILE A 413 -1.93 -1.26 13.22
CA ILE A 413 -3.37 -1.21 13.54
C ILE A 413 -4.26 -1.18 12.28
N ASN A 414 -4.56 0.01 11.74
CA ASN A 414 -5.60 0.18 10.72
C ASN A 414 -5.10 0.19 9.26
N GLY A 415 -3.81 -0.05 9.03
CA GLY A 415 -3.20 -0.04 7.71
C GLY A 415 -1.86 -0.76 7.77
N ARG A 416 -1.94 -2.09 7.72
CA ARG A 416 -0.83 -3.04 7.87
C ARG A 416 -0.99 -4.13 6.83
N GLU A 417 0.03 -4.93 6.59
CA GLU A 417 -0.12 -6.10 5.72
C GLU A 417 -1.27 -7.01 6.25
N CYS A 418 -2.04 -7.56 5.32
CA CYS A 418 -3.34 -8.22 5.54
C CYS A 418 -4.51 -7.32 6.01
N THR A 419 -4.35 -6.00 6.11
CA THR A 419 -5.44 -5.10 6.54
C THR A 419 -5.32 -3.74 5.85
N ASP A 420 -6.14 -3.53 4.83
CA ASP A 420 -6.32 -2.22 4.22
C ASP A 420 -7.06 -1.26 5.15
N ARG A 421 -6.86 0.04 4.90
CA ARG A 421 -7.60 1.08 5.61
C ARG A 421 -9.06 1.10 5.16
N PRO A 422 -9.99 1.31 6.10
CA PRO A 422 -11.40 1.53 5.75
C PRO A 422 -11.71 2.95 5.24
N SER A 423 -10.79 3.91 5.38
CA SER A 423 -10.94 5.27 4.83
C SER A 423 -9.59 5.99 4.75
N LEU A 424 -9.52 7.01 3.88
CA LEU A 424 -8.38 7.92 3.79
C LEU A 424 -8.42 9.08 4.79
N ASN A 425 -9.47 9.25 5.60
CA ASN A 425 -9.50 10.31 6.61
C ASN A 425 -8.54 10.02 7.78
N LEU A 426 -8.13 11.07 8.50
CA LEU A 426 -7.38 10.87 9.74
C LEU A 426 -8.32 10.18 10.75
N PRO A 427 -7.83 9.37 11.71
CA PRO A 427 -8.70 8.76 12.70
C PRO A 427 -9.67 9.78 13.33
N PRO A 428 -10.99 9.52 13.38
CA PRO A 428 -11.99 10.53 13.76
C PRO A 428 -11.70 11.21 15.11
N SER A 429 -11.17 10.44 16.07
CA SER A 429 -10.74 10.94 17.38
C SER A 429 -9.63 12.01 17.29
N GLN A 430 -8.69 11.85 16.36
CA GLN A 430 -7.61 12.81 16.13
C GLN A 430 -8.12 14.04 15.38
N GLU A 431 -9.04 13.87 14.42
CA GLU A 431 -9.67 15.01 13.72
C GLU A 431 -10.46 15.88 14.70
N GLU A 432 -11.30 15.26 15.52
CA GLU A 432 -12.07 15.95 16.54
C GLU A 432 -11.16 16.73 17.49
N MET A 433 -10.07 16.10 17.95
CA MET A 433 -9.10 16.74 18.83
C MET A 433 -8.43 17.94 18.17
N LEU A 434 -8.01 17.82 16.91
CA LEU A 434 -7.41 18.91 16.15
C LEU A 434 -8.37 20.10 15.98
N ARG A 435 -9.67 19.85 15.71
CA ARG A 435 -10.69 20.91 15.63
C ARG A 435 -10.80 21.68 16.94
N HIS A 436 -10.89 20.96 18.05
CA HIS A 436 -11.02 21.57 19.38
C HIS A 436 -9.75 22.33 19.78
N ILE A 437 -8.57 21.80 19.49
CA ILE A 437 -7.30 22.50 19.71
C ILE A 437 -7.26 23.81 18.89
N ALA A 438 -7.54 23.74 17.59
CA ALA A 438 -7.50 24.90 16.70
C ALA A 438 -8.50 25.98 17.11
N ALA A 439 -9.63 25.60 17.70
CA ALA A 439 -10.63 26.53 18.21
C ALA A 439 -10.16 27.31 19.46
N VAL A 440 -9.36 26.71 20.33
CA VAL A 440 -8.86 27.37 21.56
C VAL A 440 -7.48 28.02 21.39
N ASN A 441 -6.71 27.55 20.41
CA ASN A 441 -5.39 28.09 20.08
C ASN A 441 -5.18 28.02 18.55
N PRO A 442 -5.19 29.16 17.82
CA PRO A 442 -4.98 29.14 16.37
C PRO A 442 -3.52 28.84 15.98
N ARG A 443 -2.59 28.81 16.95
CA ARG A 443 -1.18 28.54 16.71
C ARG A 443 -0.87 27.05 16.76
N VAL A 444 -1.40 26.30 15.78
CA VAL A 444 -1.22 24.85 15.68
C VAL A 444 -0.32 24.48 14.51
N ALA A 445 0.68 23.65 14.77
CA ALA A 445 1.38 22.87 13.76
C ALA A 445 0.98 21.39 13.89
N LEU A 446 0.55 20.78 12.79
CA LEU A 446 0.29 19.36 12.68
C LEU A 446 1.53 18.65 12.12
N VAL A 447 2.06 17.67 12.85
CA VAL A 447 3.08 16.73 12.38
C VAL A 447 2.39 15.40 12.13
N MET A 448 2.20 15.04 10.87
CA MET A 448 1.66 13.73 10.47
C MET A 448 2.80 12.74 10.30
N ILE A 449 2.82 11.70 11.13
CA ILE A 449 3.70 10.56 10.95
C ILE A 449 2.82 9.41 10.42
N SER A 450 2.95 9.10 9.13
CA SER A 450 2.13 8.07 8.51
C SER A 450 2.76 7.37 7.32
N GLY A 451 2.40 6.10 7.13
CA GLY A 451 2.87 5.29 6.00
C GLY A 451 2.20 5.59 4.65
N TYR A 452 1.19 6.45 4.65
CA TYR A 452 0.29 6.66 3.52
C TYR A 452 -0.40 8.03 3.56
N PRO A 453 -1.01 8.51 2.45
CA PRO A 453 -1.71 9.78 2.40
C PRO A 453 -3.02 9.78 3.18
N TYR A 454 -3.43 10.97 3.65
CA TYR A 454 -4.73 11.24 4.27
C TYR A 454 -5.51 12.33 3.52
N THR A 455 -6.83 12.18 3.44
CA THR A 455 -7.79 13.22 3.08
C THR A 455 -8.08 14.02 4.35
N LEU A 456 -7.49 15.21 4.50
CA LEU A 456 -7.65 16.02 5.73
C LEU A 456 -8.93 16.86 5.76
N GLY A 457 -9.74 16.82 4.68
CA GLY A 457 -10.93 17.64 4.54
C GLY A 457 -10.67 19.12 4.88
N ASP A 458 -11.53 19.68 5.71
CA ASP A 458 -11.44 21.09 6.12
C ASP A 458 -10.31 21.37 7.16
N LEU A 459 -9.72 20.36 7.80
CA LEU A 459 -8.56 20.57 8.68
C LEU A 459 -7.39 21.18 7.92
N ALA A 460 -7.22 20.82 6.64
CA ALA A 460 -6.19 21.40 5.78
C ALA A 460 -6.35 22.92 5.58
N TYR A 461 -7.56 23.45 5.71
CA TYR A 461 -7.83 24.88 5.55
C TYR A 461 -7.46 25.68 6.81
N TYR A 462 -7.87 25.23 8.00
CA TYR A 462 -7.68 26.01 9.24
C TYR A 462 -6.37 25.72 9.98
N ILE A 463 -5.72 24.58 9.76
CA ILE A 463 -4.40 24.32 10.34
C ILE A 463 -3.34 25.09 9.53
N PRO A 464 -2.60 26.04 10.13
CA PRO A 464 -1.69 26.92 9.38
C PRO A 464 -0.39 26.23 8.97
N SER A 465 0.08 25.20 9.69
CA SER A 465 1.25 24.44 9.26
C SER A 465 1.09 22.94 9.44
N ILE A 466 1.50 22.21 8.40
CA ILE A 466 1.35 20.76 8.30
C ILE A 466 2.67 20.21 7.78
N LEU A 467 3.25 19.27 8.52
CA LEU A 467 4.39 18.45 8.09
C LEU A 467 3.94 17.00 7.93
N TRP A 468 4.62 16.28 7.05
CA TRP A 468 4.46 14.85 6.90
C TRP A 468 5.81 14.12 6.84
N MET A 469 5.88 12.94 7.46
CA MET A 469 6.96 11.98 7.26
C MET A 469 6.46 10.54 7.44
N ALA A 470 7.19 9.58 6.87
CA ALA A 470 6.99 8.17 7.12
C ALA A 470 7.44 7.75 8.55
N PRO A 471 6.87 6.69 9.14
CA PRO A 471 7.24 6.17 10.46
C PRO A 471 8.56 5.36 10.44
N GLY A 472 8.92 4.77 11.58
CA GLY A 472 9.94 3.71 11.64
C GLY A 472 11.41 4.13 11.78
N ILE A 473 11.70 5.42 11.97
CA ILE A 473 13.09 5.91 12.05
C ILE A 473 13.50 6.19 13.51
N GLN A 474 14.59 5.57 13.99
CA GLN A 474 15.06 5.72 15.37
C GLN A 474 15.39 7.17 15.79
N GLU A 475 15.84 8.02 14.85
CA GLU A 475 16.17 9.44 15.07
C GLU A 475 15.01 10.41 14.78
N THR A 476 13.77 9.92 14.69
CA THR A 476 12.57 10.73 14.37
C THR A 476 12.51 12.02 15.17
N GLY A 477 12.72 11.96 16.48
CA GLY A 477 12.60 13.13 17.34
C GLY A 477 13.64 14.22 17.10
N ASN A 478 14.91 13.85 16.98
CA ASN A 478 15.98 14.82 16.71
C ASN A 478 15.84 15.45 15.32
N GLY A 479 15.52 14.64 14.31
CA GLY A 479 15.32 15.13 12.95
C GLY A 479 14.12 16.06 12.83
N LEU A 480 12.98 15.73 13.46
CA LEU A 480 11.82 16.64 13.51
C LEU A 480 12.13 17.93 14.27
N ALA A 481 12.85 17.84 15.39
CA ALA A 481 13.23 19.02 16.16
C ALA A 481 14.15 19.96 15.35
N ASP A 482 15.04 19.44 14.50
CA ASP A 482 15.84 20.26 13.59
C ASP A 482 15.00 21.05 12.59
N ILE A 483 13.97 20.41 12.03
CA ILE A 483 13.05 21.05 11.09
C ILE A 483 12.23 22.11 11.84
N ILE A 484 11.55 21.73 12.91
CA ILE A 484 10.64 22.61 13.67
C ILE A 484 11.39 23.84 14.19
N SER A 485 12.63 23.69 14.66
CA SER A 485 13.45 24.79 15.16
C SER A 485 14.12 25.64 14.08
N GLY A 486 14.07 25.22 12.82
CA GLY A 486 14.76 25.89 11.71
C GLY A 486 16.27 25.63 11.65
N ALA A 487 16.81 24.72 12.48
CA ALA A 487 18.19 24.25 12.35
C ALA A 487 18.44 23.55 11.00
N TYR A 488 17.37 23.02 10.38
CA TYR A 488 17.37 22.50 9.02
C TYR A 488 16.13 23.01 8.26
N SER A 489 16.32 23.47 7.01
CA SER A 489 15.22 23.84 6.13
C SER A 489 14.69 22.61 5.39
N PRO A 490 13.39 22.27 5.48
CA PRO A 490 12.84 21.09 4.81
C PRO A 490 12.96 21.22 3.29
N ALA A 491 13.22 20.08 2.66
CA ALA A 491 13.22 19.93 1.20
C ALA A 491 12.71 18.55 0.75
N GLY A 492 11.98 17.83 1.62
CA GLY A 492 11.25 16.63 1.22
C GLY A 492 10.16 16.98 0.19
N ARG A 493 9.85 16.04 -0.70
CA ARG A 493 8.81 16.16 -1.73
C ARG A 493 7.91 14.93 -1.69
N LEU A 494 6.62 15.11 -1.91
CA LEU A 494 5.65 14.01 -1.91
C LEU A 494 5.94 13.02 -3.06
N PRO A 495 6.09 11.72 -2.77
CA PRO A 495 6.23 10.69 -3.81
C PRO A 495 4.87 10.21 -4.36
N MET A 496 3.75 10.72 -3.83
CA MET A 496 2.39 10.33 -4.19
C MET A 496 1.48 11.55 -4.26
N THR A 497 0.43 11.46 -5.07
CA THR A 497 -0.66 12.45 -5.07
C THR A 497 -1.53 12.25 -3.83
N TRP A 498 -1.85 13.34 -3.14
CA TRP A 498 -2.80 13.35 -2.03
C TRP A 498 -4.11 13.95 -2.52
N TYR A 499 -5.15 13.13 -2.53
CA TYR A 499 -6.49 13.50 -3.00
C TYR A 499 -7.21 14.39 -1.97
N GLU A 500 -8.17 15.20 -2.41
CA GLU A 500 -9.01 16.01 -1.53
C GLU A 500 -9.99 15.14 -0.76
N ASP A 501 -10.53 14.12 -1.44
CA ASP A 501 -11.55 13.22 -0.93
C ASP A 501 -11.36 11.81 -1.49
N GLU A 502 -11.75 10.78 -0.73
CA GLU A 502 -11.60 9.39 -1.14
C GLU A 502 -12.53 8.99 -2.30
N SER A 503 -13.64 9.70 -2.52
CA SER A 503 -14.52 9.51 -3.68
C SER A 503 -13.86 9.84 -5.03
N GLN A 504 -12.69 10.48 -5.00
CA GLN A 504 -11.88 10.74 -6.20
C GLN A 504 -11.07 9.50 -6.64
N LEU A 505 -11.00 8.46 -5.81
CA LEU A 505 -10.31 7.22 -6.14
C LEU A 505 -11.27 6.20 -6.74
N PRO A 506 -10.79 5.35 -7.67
CA PRO A 506 -11.57 4.22 -8.12
C PRO A 506 -11.64 3.14 -7.02
N GLY A 507 -12.44 2.10 -7.27
CA GLY A 507 -12.46 0.93 -6.39
C GLY A 507 -11.08 0.28 -6.29
N ILE A 508 -10.79 -0.38 -5.16
CA ILE A 508 -9.46 -0.94 -4.87
C ILE A 508 -8.98 -2.01 -5.87
N MET A 509 -9.92 -2.62 -6.59
CA MET A 509 -9.65 -3.64 -7.62
C MET A 509 -9.49 -3.05 -9.03
N GLU A 510 -9.57 -1.73 -9.18
CA GLU A 510 -9.34 -1.05 -10.45
C GLU A 510 -7.83 -0.75 -10.63
N TYR A 511 -7.20 -1.48 -11.55
CA TYR A 511 -5.77 -1.37 -11.83
C TYR A 511 -5.47 -0.58 -13.12
N ASP A 512 -6.46 -0.28 -13.96
CA ASP A 512 -6.26 0.54 -15.14
C ASP A 512 -6.19 2.03 -14.74
N ILE A 513 -4.97 2.51 -14.53
CA ILE A 513 -4.72 3.89 -14.14
C ILE A 513 -5.09 4.92 -15.21
N ILE A 514 -5.22 4.51 -16.48
CA ILE A 514 -5.54 5.39 -17.60
C ILE A 514 -7.06 5.63 -17.61
N SER A 515 -7.84 4.54 -17.68
CA SER A 515 -9.30 4.59 -17.72
C SER A 515 -9.89 5.10 -16.41
N ALA A 516 -9.30 4.72 -15.28
CA ALA A 516 -9.69 5.24 -13.97
C ALA A 516 -9.22 6.68 -13.71
N GLY A 517 -8.33 7.21 -14.57
CA GLY A 517 -7.81 8.56 -14.43
C GLY A 517 -7.06 8.78 -13.10
N THR A 518 -6.20 7.86 -12.69
CA THR A 518 -5.50 7.95 -11.39
C THR A 518 -4.06 8.45 -11.53
N THR A 519 -3.42 8.69 -10.39
CA THR A 519 -2.07 9.29 -10.27
C THR A 519 -1.99 10.71 -10.86
N TYR A 520 -0.88 11.41 -10.67
CA TYR A 520 -0.66 12.71 -11.33
C TYR A 520 -0.56 12.60 -12.87
N GLN A 521 -0.43 11.38 -13.41
CA GLN A 521 -0.29 11.15 -14.84
C GLN A 521 -1.62 11.23 -15.58
N TYR A 522 -2.73 10.81 -14.98
CA TYR A 522 -4.03 10.76 -15.66
C TYR A 522 -5.15 11.46 -14.89
N PHE A 523 -4.97 11.74 -13.60
CA PHE A 523 -5.96 12.47 -12.81
C PHE A 523 -6.01 13.96 -13.20
N SER A 524 -7.20 14.41 -13.59
CA SER A 524 -7.46 15.79 -14.02
C SER A 524 -8.25 16.62 -12.99
N GLY A 525 -8.63 16.01 -11.87
CA GLY A 525 -9.34 16.68 -10.78
C GLY A 525 -8.43 17.50 -9.87
N ASN A 526 -9.04 18.16 -8.88
CA ASN A 526 -8.31 18.86 -7.83
C ASN A 526 -7.74 17.88 -6.80
N VAL A 527 -6.56 18.21 -6.28
CA VAL A 527 -5.83 17.39 -5.32
C VAL A 527 -5.49 18.26 -4.11
N LEU A 528 -5.47 17.65 -2.92
CA LEU A 528 -5.05 18.33 -1.69
C LEU A 528 -3.58 18.73 -1.78
N TRP A 529 -2.72 17.79 -2.19
CA TRP A 529 -1.33 18.08 -2.53
C TRP A 529 -0.88 17.25 -3.73
N SER A 530 -0.30 17.93 -4.72
CA SER A 530 0.19 17.30 -5.95
C SER A 530 1.43 16.43 -5.71
N PHE A 531 1.63 15.42 -6.54
CA PHE A 531 2.92 14.71 -6.62
C PHE A 531 4.09 15.70 -6.73
N GLY A 532 5.16 15.44 -5.99
CA GLY A 532 6.34 16.30 -5.92
C GLY A 532 6.16 17.57 -5.10
N HIS A 533 5.03 17.78 -4.40
CA HIS A 533 4.82 18.96 -3.55
C HIS A 533 5.67 18.92 -2.27
N GLY A 534 6.14 20.08 -1.84
CA GLY A 534 6.84 20.27 -0.57
C GLY A 534 7.49 21.65 -0.49
N LEU A 535 7.25 22.35 0.61
CA LEU A 535 7.76 23.70 0.86
C LEU A 535 9.17 23.68 1.46
N SER A 536 9.82 24.84 1.43
CA SER A 536 11.07 25.14 2.11
C SER A 536 10.89 26.37 3.00
N TYR A 537 11.77 26.57 3.98
CA TYR A 537 11.86 27.85 4.70
C TYR A 537 12.56 28.94 3.87
N SER A 538 13.10 28.59 2.69
CA SER A 538 13.59 29.54 1.71
C SER A 538 12.69 29.64 0.47
N SER A 539 13.01 30.58 -0.43
CA SER A 539 12.35 30.73 -1.73
C SER A 539 13.36 30.54 -2.87
N PHE A 540 12.88 30.04 -4.01
CA PHE A 540 13.73 29.75 -5.16
C PHE A 540 13.15 30.31 -6.45
N LYS A 541 14.01 30.89 -7.29
CA LYS A 541 13.66 31.42 -8.61
C LYS A 541 14.26 30.54 -9.71
N TYR A 542 13.41 30.16 -10.66
CA TYR A 542 13.74 29.39 -11.85
C TYR A 542 13.76 30.34 -13.05
N SER A 543 14.78 30.27 -13.91
CA SER A 543 14.87 31.14 -15.08
C SER A 543 15.80 30.60 -16.17
N GLY A 544 15.75 31.19 -17.37
CA GLY A 544 16.74 30.94 -18.41
C GLY A 544 16.74 29.51 -18.93
N LEU A 545 15.56 28.92 -19.15
CA LEU A 545 15.44 27.60 -19.78
C LEU A 545 16.15 27.60 -21.14
N GLN A 546 16.95 26.56 -21.38
CA GLN A 546 17.60 26.25 -22.64
C GLN A 546 17.37 24.77 -22.93
N ILE A 547 16.94 24.48 -24.15
CA ILE A 547 16.83 23.13 -24.71
C ILE A 547 17.77 23.13 -25.90
N ASP A 548 18.75 22.23 -25.90
CA ASP A 548 19.82 22.22 -26.90
C ASP A 548 19.35 21.84 -28.31
N LYS A 549 18.20 21.16 -28.41
CA LYS A 549 17.63 20.66 -29.67
C LYS A 549 16.19 21.15 -29.88
N THR A 550 15.86 21.52 -31.11
CA THR A 550 14.48 21.79 -31.55
C THR A 550 13.79 20.58 -32.15
N GLU A 551 14.57 19.57 -32.55
CA GLU A 551 14.12 18.27 -33.05
C GLU A 551 15.08 17.17 -32.58
N ALA A 552 14.57 15.97 -32.26
CA ALA A 552 15.39 14.86 -31.82
C ALA A 552 14.79 13.49 -32.22
N LYS A 553 15.66 12.54 -32.55
CA LYS A 553 15.32 11.14 -32.89
C LYS A 553 15.40 10.25 -31.66
N GLU A 554 14.79 9.07 -31.73
CA GLU A 554 14.71 8.08 -30.65
C GLU A 554 16.06 7.74 -29.99
N ASN A 555 17.12 7.59 -30.79
CA ASN A 555 18.45 7.21 -30.30
C ASN A 555 19.28 8.38 -29.76
N GLU A 556 18.69 9.57 -29.63
CA GLU A 556 19.38 10.77 -29.17
C GLU A 556 18.99 11.14 -27.74
N THR A 557 19.83 11.99 -27.14
CA THR A 557 19.56 12.64 -25.86
C THR A 557 19.38 14.12 -26.09
N VAL A 558 18.40 14.72 -25.40
CA VAL A 558 18.14 16.16 -25.34
C VAL A 558 18.67 16.69 -24.01
N ILE A 559 19.42 17.78 -24.05
CA ILE A 559 19.97 18.45 -22.87
C ILE A 559 19.10 19.64 -22.51
N ILE A 560 18.56 19.62 -21.30
CA ILE A 560 17.74 20.69 -20.74
C ILE A 560 18.52 21.36 -19.62
N SER A 561 18.69 22.67 -19.70
CA SER A 561 19.36 23.44 -18.65
C SER A 561 18.62 24.71 -18.28
N PHE A 562 18.75 25.13 -17.02
CA PHE A 562 18.13 26.34 -16.50
C PHE A 562 18.90 26.85 -15.28
N LYS A 563 18.64 28.09 -14.89
CA LYS A 563 19.21 28.71 -13.68
C LYS A 563 18.25 28.56 -12.51
N LEU A 564 18.79 28.16 -11.38
CA LEU A 564 18.08 28.05 -10.11
C LEU A 564 18.79 28.89 -9.05
N LYS A 565 18.07 29.84 -8.44
CA LYS A 565 18.61 30.76 -7.44
C LYS A 565 17.84 30.67 -6.13
N ASN A 566 18.56 30.53 -5.01
CA ASN A 566 18.00 30.74 -3.68
C ASN A 566 17.81 32.25 -3.46
N THR A 567 16.56 32.70 -3.40
CA THR A 567 16.18 34.10 -3.19
C THR A 567 15.85 34.44 -1.75
N GLY A 568 15.87 33.46 -0.84
CA GLY A 568 15.69 33.69 0.58
C GLY A 568 16.98 34.11 1.30
N THR A 569 16.88 34.18 2.63
CA THR A 569 17.93 34.70 3.51
C THR A 569 18.72 33.61 4.24
N ILE A 570 18.34 32.34 4.04
CA ILE A 570 18.98 31.18 4.68
C ILE A 570 19.50 30.20 3.62
N ALA A 571 20.47 29.37 4.02
CA ALA A 571 20.83 28.21 3.23
C ALA A 571 19.68 27.19 3.24
N ALA A 572 19.40 26.58 2.09
CA ALA A 572 18.33 25.61 1.93
C ALA A 572 18.60 24.72 0.71
N GLU A 573 17.87 23.62 0.62
CA GLU A 573 17.89 22.74 -0.54
C GLU A 573 16.62 22.93 -1.38
N GLU A 574 16.73 22.69 -2.67
CA GLU A 574 15.62 22.66 -3.62
C GLU A 574 15.68 21.37 -4.44
N VAL A 575 14.51 20.88 -4.87
CA VAL A 575 14.37 19.69 -5.69
C VAL A 575 13.64 20.05 -6.99
N PRO A 576 14.35 20.63 -7.99
CA PRO A 576 13.77 20.84 -9.30
C PRO A 576 13.37 19.51 -9.94
N GLN A 577 12.21 19.50 -10.59
CA GLN A 577 11.64 18.32 -11.25
C GLN A 577 11.44 18.61 -12.74
N LEU A 578 11.95 17.70 -13.57
CA LEU A 578 11.76 17.66 -15.01
C LEU A 578 10.60 16.70 -15.33
N TYR A 579 9.56 17.22 -15.96
CA TYR A 579 8.47 16.45 -16.53
C TYR A 579 8.45 16.58 -18.05
N ALA A 580 7.94 15.54 -18.72
CA ALA A 580 7.66 15.55 -20.15
C ALA A 580 6.18 15.26 -20.41
N THR A 581 5.60 15.92 -21.41
CA THR A 581 4.31 15.56 -22.00
C THR A 581 4.50 15.41 -23.51
N VAL A 582 3.77 14.47 -24.13
CA VAL A 582 3.84 14.24 -25.58
C VAL A 582 2.46 14.48 -26.17
N SER A 583 2.39 15.37 -27.16
CA SER A 583 1.16 15.65 -27.91
C SER A 583 1.28 15.20 -29.37
N GLY A 584 0.12 14.98 -30.00
CA GLY A 584 0.03 14.46 -31.36
C GLY A 584 -0.06 12.94 -31.47
N SER A 585 -0.08 12.24 -30.33
CA SER A 585 -0.30 10.80 -30.27
C SER A 585 -1.75 10.44 -30.59
N VAL A 586 -1.94 9.32 -31.28
CA VAL A 586 -3.28 8.71 -31.44
C VAL A 586 -3.76 8.00 -30.17
N PHE A 587 -2.84 7.71 -29.24
CA PHE A 587 -3.15 7.10 -27.95
C PHE A 587 -3.28 8.15 -26.85
N GLN A 588 -4.04 7.83 -25.80
CA GLN A 588 -4.09 8.66 -24.60
C GLN A 588 -2.72 8.66 -23.92
N ARG A 589 -2.08 9.83 -23.85
CA ARG A 589 -0.80 10.03 -23.17
C ARG A 589 -1.01 10.54 -21.74
N PRO A 590 -0.07 10.26 -20.82
CA PRO A 590 0.00 10.97 -19.55
C PRO A 590 -0.06 12.48 -19.73
N LEU A 591 -0.79 13.18 -18.85
CA LEU A 591 -0.78 14.64 -18.71
C LEU A 591 0.65 15.16 -18.56
N LYS A 592 1.47 14.42 -17.80
CA LYS A 592 2.92 14.60 -17.67
C LYS A 592 3.53 13.38 -16.98
N THR A 593 4.80 13.09 -17.26
CA THR A 593 5.57 12.03 -16.60
C THR A 593 6.89 12.60 -16.11
N LEU A 594 7.28 12.29 -14.86
CA LEU A 594 8.58 12.67 -14.32
C LEU A 594 9.71 11.98 -15.10
N LYS A 595 10.71 12.75 -15.53
CA LYS A 595 11.88 12.26 -16.28
C LYS A 595 13.21 12.56 -15.60
N GLY A 596 13.22 13.44 -14.60
CA GLY A 596 14.41 13.70 -13.81
C GLY A 596 14.11 14.61 -12.62
N PHE A 597 14.93 14.50 -11.60
CA PHE A 597 14.96 15.43 -10.48
C PHE A 597 16.35 15.38 -9.86
N ASP A 598 16.71 16.42 -9.12
CA ASP A 598 17.96 16.45 -8.36
C ASP A 598 17.73 17.20 -7.05
N ARG A 599 18.44 16.85 -5.98
CA ARG A 599 18.35 17.56 -4.70
C ARG A 599 19.63 18.34 -4.48
N ILE A 600 19.52 19.66 -4.51
CA ILE A 600 20.69 20.54 -4.56
C ILE A 600 20.65 21.53 -3.40
N SER A 601 21.76 21.64 -2.67
CA SER A 601 21.94 22.63 -1.61
C SER A 601 22.39 23.98 -2.16
N PHE A 602 21.87 25.07 -1.58
CA PHE A 602 22.21 26.44 -1.93
C PHE A 602 22.48 27.28 -0.68
N ALA A 603 23.55 28.07 -0.69
CA ALA A 603 23.68 29.20 0.21
C ALA A 603 22.63 30.29 -0.11
N ALA A 604 22.37 31.19 0.84
CA ALA A 604 21.47 32.32 0.61
C ALA A 604 21.98 33.19 -0.55
N GLY A 605 21.12 33.49 -1.52
CA GLY A 605 21.49 34.28 -2.70
C GLY A 605 22.26 33.53 -3.80
N GLU A 606 22.67 32.28 -3.57
CA GLU A 606 23.43 31.48 -4.53
C GLU A 606 22.58 31.10 -5.76
N GLU A 607 23.18 31.13 -6.94
CA GLU A 607 22.59 30.70 -8.21
C GLU A 607 23.46 29.61 -8.84
N LYS A 608 22.82 28.54 -9.32
CA LYS A 608 23.47 27.43 -10.05
C LYS A 608 22.76 27.18 -11.38
N VAL A 609 23.51 26.65 -12.34
CA VAL A 609 22.95 26.10 -13.59
C VAL A 609 22.69 24.62 -13.37
N ILE A 610 21.44 24.22 -13.55
CA ILE A 610 20.99 22.83 -13.44
C ILE A 610 20.88 22.25 -14.84
N ARG A 611 21.25 20.97 -14.99
CA ARG A 611 21.24 20.25 -16.26
C ARG A 611 20.58 18.90 -16.07
N PHE A 612 19.62 18.59 -16.93
CA PHE A 612 19.02 17.27 -17.08
C PHE A 612 19.31 16.73 -18.48
N GLU A 613 19.44 15.40 -18.56
CA GLU A 613 19.61 14.67 -19.81
C GLU A 613 18.36 13.82 -20.02
N LEU A 614 17.68 14.03 -21.13
CA LEU A 614 16.47 13.29 -21.50
C LEU A 614 16.77 12.42 -22.73
N PRO A 615 17.09 11.13 -22.56
CA PRO A 615 17.09 10.19 -23.67
C PRO A 615 15.70 10.17 -24.32
N VAL A 616 15.62 10.34 -25.65
CA VAL A 616 14.32 10.36 -26.35
C VAL A 616 13.62 9.00 -26.27
N SER A 617 14.38 7.91 -26.13
CA SER A 617 13.85 6.57 -25.84
C SER A 617 13.00 6.51 -24.57
N GLU A 618 13.23 7.39 -23.58
CA GLU A 618 12.38 7.49 -22.38
C GLU A 618 10.98 8.04 -22.68
N LEU A 619 10.75 8.62 -23.86
CA LEU A 619 9.42 9.09 -24.30
C LEU A 619 8.60 7.96 -24.95
N ALA A 620 9.19 6.76 -25.07
CA ALA A 620 8.49 5.61 -25.59
C ALA A 620 7.23 5.30 -24.77
N PHE A 621 6.25 4.71 -25.43
CA PHE A 621 5.05 4.17 -24.81
C PHE A 621 4.78 2.77 -25.35
N TRP A 622 3.92 2.05 -24.65
CA TRP A 622 3.52 0.72 -25.07
C TRP A 622 2.48 0.80 -26.19
N ASP A 623 2.86 0.34 -27.39
CA ASP A 623 1.94 0.16 -28.51
C ASP A 623 1.27 -1.23 -28.37
N ALA A 624 0.01 -1.25 -27.92
CA ALA A 624 -0.78 -2.47 -27.75
C ALA A 624 -1.04 -3.20 -29.09
N TYR A 625 -0.90 -2.53 -30.24
CA TYR A 625 -0.96 -3.19 -31.55
C TYR A 625 0.27 -4.03 -31.82
N GLN A 626 1.44 -3.39 -31.77
CA GLN A 626 2.69 -4.02 -32.13
C GLN A 626 3.29 -4.82 -30.97
N ASN A 627 2.71 -4.72 -29.77
CA ASN A 627 3.13 -5.37 -28.54
C ASN A 627 4.60 -5.09 -28.22
N ARG A 628 4.96 -3.81 -28.28
CA ARG A 628 6.31 -3.30 -28.02
C ARG A 628 6.28 -1.84 -27.60
N PHE A 629 7.36 -1.39 -26.99
CA PHE A 629 7.62 0.03 -26.85
C PHE A 629 7.92 0.68 -28.21
N CYS A 630 7.42 1.89 -28.43
CA CYS A 630 7.80 2.72 -29.57
C CYS A 630 7.83 4.21 -29.20
N VAL A 631 8.70 4.96 -29.88
CA VAL A 631 8.72 6.42 -29.82
C VAL A 631 7.95 6.98 -31.01
N GLU A 632 6.79 7.56 -30.76
CA GLU A 632 5.93 8.14 -31.81
C GLU A 632 6.43 9.51 -32.28
N GLU A 633 6.20 9.83 -33.55
CA GLU A 633 6.31 11.20 -34.05
C GLU A 633 5.32 12.11 -33.33
N GLY A 634 5.81 13.22 -32.77
CA GLY A 634 4.96 14.12 -32.00
C GLY A 634 5.72 15.35 -31.52
N HIS A 635 5.14 16.05 -30.54
CA HIS A 635 5.81 17.18 -29.89
C HIS A 635 5.97 16.89 -28.40
N CYS A 636 7.21 16.93 -27.91
CA CYS A 636 7.51 16.83 -26.49
C CYS A 636 7.53 18.22 -25.87
N SER A 637 6.64 18.49 -24.91
CA SER A 637 6.79 19.66 -24.04
C SER A 637 7.56 19.26 -22.79
N VAL A 638 8.63 20.00 -22.52
CA VAL A 638 9.44 19.91 -21.31
C VAL A 638 8.90 20.91 -20.28
N LEU A 639 8.65 20.43 -19.06
CA LEU A 639 8.13 21.23 -17.96
C LEU A 639 9.09 21.13 -16.77
N ILE A 640 9.61 22.27 -16.31
CA ILE A 640 10.44 22.34 -15.10
C ILE A 640 9.63 22.99 -13.99
N GLY A 641 9.50 22.29 -12.86
CA GLY A 641 8.70 22.74 -11.73
C GLY A 641 9.33 22.41 -10.38
N ALA A 642 8.73 22.97 -9.32
CA ALA A 642 9.00 22.58 -7.93
C ALA A 642 8.07 21.45 -7.47
N SER A 643 6.99 21.18 -8.20
CA SER A 643 6.10 20.04 -8.07
C SER A 643 5.43 19.74 -9.42
N SER A 644 4.60 18.69 -9.50
CA SER A 644 3.82 18.42 -10.71
C SER A 644 2.75 19.50 -11.00
N ALA A 645 2.32 20.27 -10.00
CA ALA A 645 1.38 21.38 -10.15
C ALA A 645 2.06 22.77 -10.25
N ASP A 646 3.24 22.97 -9.66
CA ASP A 646 4.00 24.23 -9.71
C ASP A 646 5.06 24.19 -10.83
N ILE A 647 4.59 24.28 -12.08
CA ILE A 647 5.44 24.38 -13.27
C ILE A 647 5.86 25.84 -13.48
N ARG A 648 7.17 26.07 -13.51
CA ARG A 648 7.76 27.43 -13.53
C ARG A 648 8.40 27.78 -14.87
N LEU A 649 8.91 26.79 -15.60
CA LEU A 649 9.46 26.96 -16.94
C LEU A 649 8.89 25.88 -17.86
N SER A 650 8.65 26.23 -19.11
CA SER A 650 8.23 25.29 -20.15
C SER A 650 8.90 25.59 -21.48
N GLY A 651 9.11 24.55 -22.27
CA GLY A 651 9.63 24.59 -23.62
C GLY A 651 9.30 23.28 -24.34
N GLY A 652 9.91 23.02 -25.49
CA GLY A 652 9.68 21.74 -26.17
C GLY A 652 10.54 21.55 -27.41
N PHE A 653 10.45 20.35 -27.96
CA PHE A 653 11.12 19.94 -29.19
C PHE A 653 10.25 18.94 -29.95
N LYS A 654 10.45 18.86 -31.27
CA LYS A 654 9.79 17.87 -32.11
C LYS A 654 10.44 16.50 -31.93
N ILE A 655 9.62 15.47 -31.74
CA ILE A 655 10.06 14.08 -31.73
C ILE A 655 10.00 13.57 -33.18
N CYS A 656 11.15 13.14 -33.71
CA CYS A 656 11.26 12.47 -35.00
C CYS A 656 11.19 10.96 -34.81
N GLY A 657 10.02 10.49 -34.40
CA GLY A 657 9.72 9.09 -34.12
C GLY A 657 9.00 8.36 -35.25
N GLU A 658 8.41 7.21 -34.92
CA GLU A 658 7.59 6.42 -35.81
C GLU A 658 6.23 7.07 -36.06
N LYS A 659 5.76 7.05 -37.32
CA LYS A 659 4.38 7.39 -37.64
C LYS A 659 3.52 6.15 -37.52
N LEU A 660 2.66 6.12 -36.52
CA LEU A 660 1.75 5.01 -36.32
C LEU A 660 0.68 5.04 -37.42
N LEU A 661 0.63 3.98 -38.21
CA LEU A 661 -0.34 3.80 -39.28
C LEU A 661 -1.59 3.10 -38.72
N PRO A 662 -2.77 3.29 -39.34
CA PRO A 662 -3.97 2.53 -39.00
C PRO A 662 -3.70 1.03 -38.89
N ARG A 663 -4.31 0.39 -37.89
CA ARG A 663 -4.15 -1.03 -37.54
C ARG A 663 -4.51 -1.86 -38.78
N LYS A 664 -3.56 -2.62 -39.30
CA LYS A 664 -3.88 -3.64 -40.32
C LYS A 664 -4.55 -4.81 -39.62
N ILE A 665 -5.67 -5.24 -40.18
CA ILE A 665 -6.50 -6.32 -39.61
C ILE A 665 -6.47 -7.60 -40.45
N SER A 666 -5.51 -7.71 -41.37
CA SER A 666 -5.24 -8.96 -42.08
C SER A 666 -4.62 -9.97 -41.10
N GLY A 667 -5.41 -10.98 -40.73
CA GLY A 667 -4.98 -12.08 -39.88
C GLY A 667 -5.58 -12.05 -38.47
N LEU A 668 -4.94 -12.81 -37.58
CA LEU A 668 -5.42 -13.09 -36.24
C LEU A 668 -5.14 -11.92 -35.28
N ILE A 669 -6.16 -11.48 -34.56
CA ILE A 669 -6.09 -10.44 -33.52
C ILE A 669 -6.48 -11.06 -32.19
N TYR A 670 -5.64 -10.85 -31.16
CA TYR A 670 -5.96 -11.26 -29.79
C TYR A 670 -6.83 -10.21 -29.12
N ALA A 671 -7.86 -10.68 -28.42
CA ALA A 671 -8.87 -9.81 -27.81
C ALA A 671 -8.28 -8.93 -26.70
N GLU A 672 -7.25 -9.39 -25.99
CA GLU A 672 -6.58 -8.63 -24.92
C GLU A 672 -5.88 -7.35 -25.39
N ARG A 673 -5.64 -7.23 -26.71
CA ARG A 673 -4.96 -6.06 -27.30
C ARG A 673 -5.93 -4.92 -27.62
N PHE A 674 -7.04 -4.82 -26.91
CA PHE A 674 -7.96 -3.72 -27.06
C PHE A 674 -7.31 -2.40 -26.63
N ASP A 675 -7.83 -1.29 -27.15
CA ASP A 675 -7.36 0.06 -26.84
C ASP A 675 -8.20 0.70 -25.71
N ASP A 676 -9.46 0.27 -25.55
CA ASP A 676 -10.38 0.71 -24.50
C ASP A 676 -11.41 -0.39 -24.21
N TYR A 677 -12.07 -0.33 -23.06
CA TYR A 677 -13.08 -1.30 -22.64
C TYR A 677 -14.08 -0.72 -21.65
N ASP A 678 -15.24 -1.37 -21.54
CA ASP A 678 -16.16 -1.15 -20.45
C ASP A 678 -16.76 -2.47 -19.98
N ASN A 679 -16.89 -2.59 -18.66
CA ASN A 679 -17.48 -3.76 -18.00
C ASN A 679 -16.89 -5.10 -18.49
N CYS A 680 -15.61 -5.15 -18.82
CA CYS A 680 -14.88 -6.36 -19.21
C CYS A 680 -13.73 -6.64 -18.23
N PHE A 681 -13.24 -7.87 -18.22
CA PHE A 681 -12.02 -8.22 -17.51
C PHE A 681 -11.19 -9.21 -18.31
N LEU A 682 -9.88 -9.19 -18.05
CA LEU A 682 -8.95 -10.20 -18.55
C LEU A 682 -8.84 -11.34 -17.56
N HIS A 683 -8.91 -12.57 -18.07
CA HIS A 683 -8.66 -13.75 -17.28
C HIS A 683 -7.94 -14.79 -18.13
N GLU A 684 -7.17 -15.67 -17.48
CA GLU A 684 -6.47 -16.73 -18.16
C GLU A 684 -7.42 -17.57 -19.03
N LYS A 685 -6.96 -17.83 -20.25
CA LYS A 685 -7.45 -18.96 -21.02
C LYS A 685 -6.57 -20.15 -20.66
N ARG A 686 -7.03 -21.04 -19.77
CA ARG A 686 -6.24 -22.20 -19.32
C ARG A 686 -5.58 -22.96 -20.48
N GLY A 687 -4.24 -22.99 -20.49
CA GLY A 687 -3.43 -23.58 -21.56
C GLY A 687 -3.05 -22.63 -22.72
N SER A 688 -3.26 -21.33 -22.56
CA SER A 688 -2.79 -20.24 -23.42
C SER A 688 -1.81 -19.37 -22.64
N GLU A 689 -0.80 -18.84 -23.31
CA GLU A 689 0.11 -17.82 -22.75
C GLU A 689 -0.55 -16.43 -22.71
N ILE A 690 -1.63 -16.25 -23.49
CA ILE A 690 -2.35 -14.97 -23.65
C ILE A 690 -3.74 -15.08 -23.01
N PRO A 691 -4.15 -14.12 -22.17
CA PRO A 691 -5.48 -14.11 -21.55
C PRO A 691 -6.60 -13.92 -22.57
N ALA A 692 -7.83 -14.16 -22.15
CA ALA A 692 -9.03 -13.85 -22.91
C ALA A 692 -9.83 -12.75 -22.20
N VAL A 693 -10.68 -12.07 -22.97
CA VAL A 693 -11.61 -11.06 -22.47
C VAL A 693 -12.90 -11.75 -22.08
N PHE A 694 -13.44 -11.42 -20.91
CA PHE A 694 -14.72 -11.92 -20.43
C PHE A 694 -15.67 -10.78 -20.10
N SER A 695 -16.94 -10.98 -20.38
CA SER A 695 -18.00 -10.06 -19.96
C SER A 695 -18.20 -10.11 -18.44
N ASN A 696 -18.60 -8.98 -17.84
CA ASN A 696 -18.87 -8.88 -16.41
C ASN A 696 -20.00 -9.82 -15.92
N ALA A 697 -20.81 -10.38 -16.83
CA ALA A 697 -21.81 -11.39 -16.50
C ALA A 697 -21.21 -12.68 -15.89
N PHE A 698 -19.91 -12.95 -16.10
CA PHE A 698 -19.21 -14.04 -15.41
C PHE A 698 -18.94 -13.75 -13.92
N TYR A 699 -18.82 -12.48 -13.53
CA TYR A 699 -18.56 -12.06 -12.13
C TYR A 699 -19.81 -12.13 -11.26
N ASN A 700 -20.98 -11.78 -11.80
CA ASN A 700 -22.25 -11.71 -11.07
C ASN A 700 -22.87 -13.08 -10.70
N ASP A 701 -22.13 -14.18 -10.84
CA ASP A 701 -22.59 -15.52 -10.43
C ASP A 701 -22.33 -15.76 -8.94
N LYS A 702 -23.40 -15.64 -8.14
CA LYS A 702 -23.40 -15.91 -6.69
C LYS A 702 -22.99 -17.34 -6.30
N ASN A 703 -22.91 -18.27 -7.26
CA ASN A 703 -22.63 -19.69 -7.01
C ASN A 703 -21.20 -20.11 -7.38
N ASN A 704 -20.31 -19.20 -7.76
CA ASN A 704 -18.91 -19.56 -8.03
C ASN A 704 -18.06 -19.45 -6.75
N PRO A 705 -17.61 -20.57 -6.14
CA PRO A 705 -16.93 -20.56 -4.84
C PRO A 705 -15.51 -19.96 -4.87
N GLY A 706 -14.96 -19.65 -6.06
CA GLY A 706 -13.72 -18.88 -6.21
C GLY A 706 -13.91 -17.36 -6.26
N ASN A 707 -15.16 -16.87 -6.33
CA ASN A 707 -15.44 -15.44 -6.32
C ASN A 707 -15.57 -14.95 -4.87
N GLY A 708 -14.44 -14.61 -4.25
CA GLY A 708 -14.46 -13.85 -3.01
C GLY A 708 -15.10 -12.48 -3.21
N ASN A 709 -16.40 -12.31 -2.98
CA ASN A 709 -17.09 -11.03 -2.78
C ASN A 709 -16.63 -9.81 -3.63
N TYR A 710 -16.37 -9.99 -4.92
CA TYR A 710 -16.07 -8.89 -5.85
C TYR A 710 -17.38 -8.33 -6.45
N CYS A 711 -18.23 -7.75 -5.62
CA CYS A 711 -19.39 -6.98 -6.11
C CYS A 711 -18.87 -5.68 -6.73
N CYS A 712 -19.38 -5.34 -7.92
CA CYS A 712 -19.16 -4.04 -8.51
C CYS A 712 -19.79 -2.95 -7.61
N ASP A 713 -18.99 -1.98 -7.16
CA ASP A 713 -19.46 -0.79 -6.44
C ASP A 713 -20.31 0.16 -7.32
N LYS A 714 -20.56 -0.18 -8.59
CA LYS A 714 -21.45 0.58 -9.49
C LYS A 714 -22.94 0.20 -9.42
N GLY A 715 -23.38 -0.64 -8.49
CA GLY A 715 -24.80 -0.75 -8.14
C GLY A 715 -25.78 -1.25 -9.22
N CYS A 716 -25.35 -1.85 -10.34
CA CYS A 716 -26.27 -2.59 -11.24
C CYS A 716 -26.37 -4.06 -10.78
N CYS A 717 -27.02 -4.28 -9.64
CA CYS A 717 -27.48 -5.60 -9.19
C CYS A 717 -28.97 -5.83 -9.54
N ASP A 718 -29.46 -5.16 -10.58
CA ASP A 718 -30.77 -5.43 -11.15
C ASP A 718 -30.62 -6.13 -12.51
N SER A 719 -31.30 -7.27 -12.65
CA SER A 719 -31.43 -8.09 -13.86
C SER A 719 -32.05 -7.37 -15.07
N SER A 720 -32.28 -6.06 -14.96
CA SER A 720 -32.87 -5.17 -15.96
C SER A 720 -31.84 -4.31 -16.71
N CYS A 721 -30.56 -4.26 -16.28
CA CYS A 721 -29.50 -3.52 -16.99
C CYS A 721 -29.09 -4.29 -18.27
N ARG A 722 -29.55 -3.82 -19.44
CA ARG A 722 -29.11 -4.24 -20.79
C ARG A 722 -27.68 -3.78 -21.13
N GLU A 723 -26.85 -3.47 -20.15
CA GLU A 723 -25.52 -2.92 -20.41
C GLU A 723 -24.59 -4.03 -20.88
N ALA A 724 -24.22 -3.97 -22.15
CA ALA A 724 -23.28 -4.89 -22.77
C ALA A 724 -21.86 -4.52 -22.33
N SER A 725 -21.09 -5.53 -21.92
CA SER A 725 -19.63 -5.42 -21.82
C SER A 725 -19.04 -5.17 -23.20
N TRP A 726 -18.03 -4.32 -23.36
CA TRP A 726 -17.39 -4.14 -24.66
C TRP A 726 -15.89 -3.89 -24.60
N ILE A 727 -15.22 -4.20 -25.70
CA ILE A 727 -13.84 -3.80 -25.98
C ILE A 727 -13.79 -3.04 -27.30
N CYS A 728 -12.88 -2.07 -27.38
CA CYS A 728 -12.68 -1.21 -28.53
C CYS A 728 -11.30 -1.43 -29.14
N PHE A 729 -11.23 -1.42 -30.46
CA PHE A 729 -10.00 -1.31 -31.21
C PHE A 729 -10.08 -0.05 -32.07
N SER A 730 -9.15 0.88 -31.87
CA SER A 730 -9.16 2.18 -32.53
C SER A 730 -8.40 2.16 -33.86
N SER A 731 -8.90 2.94 -34.83
CA SER A 731 -8.22 3.18 -36.11
C SER A 731 -7.89 1.93 -36.94
N LEU A 732 -8.87 1.03 -37.12
CA LEU A 732 -8.72 -0.19 -37.94
C LEU A 732 -8.96 0.08 -39.41
N ASN A 733 -8.11 -0.46 -40.28
CA ASN A 733 -8.21 -0.28 -41.73
C ASN A 733 -9.00 -1.41 -42.41
N PHE A 734 -10.24 -1.13 -42.82
CA PHE A 734 -11.15 -2.09 -43.46
C PHE A 734 -11.09 -2.10 -45.00
N ASN A 735 -10.14 -1.41 -45.63
CA ASN A 735 -10.10 -1.26 -47.09
C ASN A 735 -9.79 -2.54 -47.90
N GLU A 736 -9.55 -3.67 -47.23
CA GLU A 736 -9.35 -4.97 -47.88
C GLU A 736 -10.68 -5.68 -48.23
N GLY A 737 -11.83 -5.10 -47.87
CA GLY A 737 -13.14 -5.56 -48.34
C GLY A 737 -13.65 -6.82 -47.63
N PHE A 738 -13.34 -6.96 -46.34
CA PHE A 738 -13.78 -8.06 -45.48
C PHE A 738 -15.31 -8.23 -45.49
N SER A 739 -15.75 -9.49 -45.48
CA SER A 739 -17.17 -9.87 -45.53
C SER A 739 -17.55 -10.92 -44.50
N ASN A 740 -16.57 -11.50 -43.81
CA ASN A 740 -16.79 -12.46 -42.74
C ASN A 740 -15.97 -12.09 -41.50
N PHE A 741 -16.54 -12.35 -40.33
CA PHE A 741 -15.87 -12.26 -39.05
C PHE A 741 -15.90 -13.63 -38.39
N SER A 742 -14.75 -14.08 -37.90
CA SER A 742 -14.67 -15.33 -37.14
C SER A 742 -13.91 -15.14 -35.84
N ALA A 743 -14.33 -15.85 -34.80
CA ALA A 743 -13.80 -15.70 -33.45
C ALA A 743 -13.69 -17.04 -32.72
N VAL A 744 -12.79 -17.09 -31.74
CA VAL A 744 -12.71 -18.16 -30.76
C VAL A 744 -13.33 -17.66 -29.46
N VAL A 745 -14.47 -18.25 -29.10
CA VAL A 745 -15.39 -17.77 -28.08
C VAL A 745 -15.75 -18.85 -27.07
N GLN A 746 -16.25 -18.41 -25.93
CA GLN A 746 -16.84 -19.24 -24.88
C GLN A 746 -18.14 -18.57 -24.42
N GLY A 747 -19.17 -19.34 -24.07
CA GLY A 747 -20.34 -18.76 -23.42
C GLY A 747 -21.42 -19.74 -22.98
N SER A 748 -22.42 -19.20 -22.29
CA SER A 748 -23.62 -19.92 -21.85
C SER A 748 -24.75 -19.83 -22.88
N PRO A 749 -25.84 -20.60 -22.76
CA PRO A 749 -26.99 -20.47 -23.66
C PRO A 749 -27.50 -19.03 -23.74
N GLY A 750 -27.79 -18.54 -24.96
CA GLY A 750 -28.27 -17.18 -25.22
C GLY A 750 -27.19 -16.09 -25.25
N SER A 751 -25.91 -16.47 -25.17
CA SER A 751 -24.77 -15.56 -25.31
C SER A 751 -24.52 -15.23 -26.77
N TYR A 752 -24.19 -13.97 -27.06
CA TYR A 752 -23.87 -13.51 -28.41
C TYR A 752 -22.92 -12.32 -28.36
N ILE A 753 -22.30 -12.00 -29.50
CA ILE A 753 -21.44 -10.82 -29.66
C ILE A 753 -21.99 -9.95 -30.79
N GLU A 754 -22.00 -8.64 -30.58
CA GLU A 754 -22.26 -7.66 -31.64
C GLU A 754 -20.96 -7.00 -32.09
N ILE A 755 -20.82 -6.85 -33.41
CA ILE A 755 -19.71 -6.17 -34.06
C ILE A 755 -20.23 -4.80 -34.48
N ARG A 756 -19.75 -3.74 -33.84
CA ARG A 756 -20.21 -2.37 -34.06
C ARG A 756 -19.08 -1.44 -34.47
N LEU A 757 -19.43 -0.37 -35.15
CA LEU A 757 -18.49 0.60 -35.69
C LEU A 757 -18.65 1.98 -35.07
N ASP A 758 -17.52 2.61 -34.78
CA ASP A 758 -17.34 3.97 -34.27
C ASP A 758 -17.87 4.27 -32.86
N SER A 759 -18.85 3.51 -32.36
CA SER A 759 -19.29 3.58 -30.96
C SER A 759 -20.01 2.29 -30.52
N PRO A 760 -20.22 2.07 -29.20
CA PRO A 760 -21.00 0.95 -28.69
C PRO A 760 -22.46 0.92 -29.18
N ASP A 761 -23.04 2.08 -29.52
CA ASP A 761 -24.38 2.20 -30.13
C ASP A 761 -24.32 2.43 -31.65
N GLY A 762 -23.14 2.29 -32.24
CA GLY A 762 -22.86 2.62 -33.63
C GLY A 762 -23.43 1.59 -34.61
N VAL A 763 -22.99 1.68 -35.86
CA VAL A 763 -23.51 0.83 -36.94
C VAL A 763 -23.22 -0.64 -36.63
N LEU A 764 -24.26 -1.46 -36.57
CA LEU A 764 -24.15 -2.91 -36.40
C LEU A 764 -23.66 -3.54 -37.71
N ALA A 765 -22.41 -4.01 -37.71
CA ALA A 765 -21.82 -4.68 -38.86
C ALA A 765 -22.15 -6.18 -38.90
N GLY A 766 -22.39 -6.81 -37.74
CA GLY A 766 -22.79 -8.21 -37.68
C GLY A 766 -23.01 -8.72 -36.25
N VAL A 767 -23.61 -9.90 -36.15
CA VAL A 767 -23.90 -10.59 -34.88
C VAL A 767 -23.41 -12.03 -34.99
N ILE A 768 -22.71 -12.50 -33.96
CA ILE A 768 -22.21 -13.87 -33.85
C ILE A 768 -22.84 -14.51 -32.62
N GLU A 769 -23.58 -15.59 -32.85
CA GLU A 769 -24.12 -16.44 -31.79
C GLU A 769 -22.98 -17.21 -31.12
N VAL A 770 -22.89 -17.15 -29.79
CA VAL A 770 -21.83 -17.82 -29.04
C VAL A 770 -22.32 -19.21 -28.62
N PRO A 771 -21.66 -20.29 -29.06
CA PRO A 771 -22.07 -21.64 -28.70
C PRO A 771 -22.01 -21.88 -27.19
N ASN A 772 -23.00 -22.63 -26.67
CA ASN A 772 -22.95 -23.09 -25.29
C ASN A 772 -21.74 -24.01 -25.08
N THR A 773 -20.82 -23.55 -24.26
CA THR A 773 -19.57 -24.23 -23.90
C THR A 773 -19.39 -24.30 -22.38
N ALA A 774 -20.29 -23.67 -21.63
CA ALA A 774 -20.19 -23.44 -20.18
C ALA A 774 -20.84 -24.53 -19.29
N ASP A 775 -21.41 -25.61 -19.85
CA ASP A 775 -21.94 -26.71 -19.03
C ASP A 775 -20.84 -27.67 -18.55
N THR A 776 -20.95 -28.08 -17.28
CA THR A 776 -20.01 -28.82 -16.40
C THR A 776 -19.36 -30.11 -16.92
N CYS A 777 -19.63 -30.53 -18.16
CA CYS A 777 -19.15 -31.78 -18.76
C CYS A 777 -18.18 -31.62 -19.94
N SER A 778 -17.83 -30.39 -20.36
CA SER A 778 -17.03 -30.13 -21.58
C SER A 778 -15.53 -29.90 -21.32
N TYR A 779 -14.97 -30.47 -20.26
CA TYR A 779 -13.56 -30.29 -19.94
C TYR A 779 -12.70 -31.43 -20.51
N GLU A 780 -11.75 -31.13 -21.40
CA GLU A 780 -10.72 -32.10 -21.82
C GLU A 780 -9.64 -32.25 -20.74
N MET A 781 -9.21 -33.48 -20.46
CA MET A 781 -8.01 -33.77 -19.68
C MET A 781 -6.78 -33.62 -20.58
N ASN A 782 -5.86 -32.71 -20.23
CA ASN A 782 -4.58 -32.63 -20.93
C ASN A 782 -3.60 -33.73 -20.43
N PRO A 783 -3.07 -34.60 -21.30
CA PRO A 783 -2.13 -35.66 -20.91
C PRO A 783 -0.77 -35.14 -20.37
N GLN A 784 -0.38 -33.91 -20.72
CA GLN A 784 0.85 -33.26 -20.27
C GLN A 784 0.63 -32.33 -19.05
N SER A 785 -0.63 -32.07 -18.70
CA SER A 785 -1.04 -31.27 -17.55
C SER A 785 -2.44 -31.76 -17.14
N PRO A 786 -2.59 -32.57 -16.07
CA PRO A 786 -3.79 -33.36 -15.77
C PRO A 786 -4.97 -32.50 -15.30
N ARG A 787 -5.43 -31.56 -16.13
CA ARG A 787 -6.41 -30.52 -15.81
C ARG A 787 -7.51 -30.45 -16.84
N ARG A 788 -8.69 -30.10 -16.35
CA ARG A 788 -9.92 -29.79 -17.07
C ARG A 788 -9.79 -28.42 -17.76
N ARG A 789 -9.82 -28.36 -19.10
CA ARG A 789 -9.79 -27.10 -19.88
C ARG A 789 -11.19 -26.66 -20.33
N PRO A 790 -11.62 -25.40 -20.15
CA PRO A 790 -12.89 -24.93 -20.70
C PRO A 790 -12.90 -25.08 -22.21
N PHE A 791 -14.01 -25.56 -22.78
CA PHE A 791 -14.15 -25.74 -24.22
C PHE A 791 -14.27 -24.37 -24.89
N TRP A 792 -13.38 -24.06 -25.83
CA TRP A 792 -13.47 -22.85 -26.66
C TRP A 792 -14.00 -23.25 -28.03
N ALA A 793 -15.07 -22.60 -28.46
CA ALA A 793 -15.68 -22.88 -29.76
C ALA A 793 -15.20 -21.88 -30.81
N PHE A 794 -15.11 -22.34 -32.05
CA PHE A 794 -15.02 -21.47 -33.21
C PHE A 794 -16.44 -21.06 -33.62
N ALA A 795 -16.65 -19.77 -33.86
CA ALA A 795 -17.88 -19.23 -34.39
C ALA A 795 -17.57 -18.20 -35.48
N GLU A 796 -18.48 -18.03 -36.42
CA GLU A 796 -18.33 -17.05 -37.51
C GLU A 796 -19.68 -16.47 -37.94
N THR A 797 -19.63 -15.29 -38.56
CA THR A 797 -20.80 -14.61 -39.10
C THR A 797 -20.42 -13.76 -40.30
N GLN A 798 -21.38 -13.57 -41.20
CA GLN A 798 -21.24 -12.61 -42.29
C GLN A 798 -21.40 -11.20 -41.73
N ILE A 799 -20.56 -10.28 -42.20
CA ILE A 799 -20.62 -8.88 -41.81
C ILE A 799 -20.95 -8.00 -43.01
N GLU A 800 -21.61 -6.87 -42.76
CA GLU A 800 -21.79 -5.84 -43.77
C GLU A 800 -20.43 -5.34 -44.27
N LYS A 801 -20.37 -4.93 -45.55
CA LYS A 801 -19.12 -4.43 -46.14
C LYS A 801 -18.69 -3.13 -45.46
N ILE A 802 -17.59 -3.20 -44.73
CA ILE A 802 -16.98 -2.05 -44.03
C ILE A 802 -15.91 -1.44 -44.94
N ASN A 803 -15.83 -0.12 -45.02
CA ASN A 803 -14.77 0.58 -45.77
C ASN A 803 -14.18 1.71 -44.93
N GLY A 804 -12.94 2.10 -45.24
CA GLY A 804 -12.23 3.19 -44.58
C GLY A 804 -11.53 2.76 -43.29
N VAL A 805 -11.07 3.77 -42.55
CA VAL A 805 -10.51 3.61 -41.20
C VAL A 805 -11.65 3.86 -40.22
N ARG A 806 -11.93 2.89 -39.34
CA ARG A 806 -13.06 2.92 -38.39
C ARG A 806 -12.62 2.35 -37.04
N ASP A 807 -13.29 2.76 -35.98
CA ASP A 807 -13.13 2.10 -34.68
C ASP A 807 -14.06 0.89 -34.62
N LEU A 808 -13.57 -0.22 -34.06
CA LEU A 808 -14.28 -1.47 -33.92
C LEU A 808 -14.65 -1.69 -32.46
N TYR A 809 -15.94 -1.78 -32.19
CA TYR A 809 -16.47 -2.17 -30.89
C TYR A 809 -16.96 -3.61 -30.96
N ILE A 810 -16.49 -4.45 -30.04
CA ILE A 810 -16.96 -5.82 -29.87
C ILE A 810 -17.72 -5.90 -28.56
N LEU A 811 -19.04 -5.99 -28.64
CA LEU A 811 -19.93 -6.03 -27.48
C LEU A 811 -20.23 -7.48 -27.12
N LEU A 812 -20.00 -7.85 -25.87
CA LEU A 812 -20.17 -9.18 -25.31
C LEU A 812 -21.46 -9.24 -24.48
N PHE A 813 -22.48 -9.94 -24.97
CA PHE A 813 -23.76 -10.11 -24.28
C PHE A 813 -23.85 -11.47 -23.60
N GLY A 814 -24.50 -11.53 -22.43
CA GLY A 814 -24.56 -12.75 -21.62
C GLY A 814 -23.19 -13.14 -21.05
N LYS A 815 -23.04 -14.38 -20.60
CA LYS A 815 -21.74 -14.91 -20.15
C LYS A 815 -20.91 -15.25 -21.38
N THR A 816 -20.18 -14.27 -21.90
CA THR A 816 -19.38 -14.39 -23.12
C THR A 816 -17.89 -14.14 -22.86
N GLY A 817 -17.06 -15.06 -23.34
CA GLY A 817 -15.61 -14.93 -23.39
C GLY A 817 -15.14 -14.87 -24.84
N LEU A 818 -14.18 -14.00 -25.12
CA LEU A 818 -13.56 -13.80 -26.42
C LEU A 818 -12.05 -13.87 -26.28
N TRP A 819 -11.43 -14.82 -26.98
CA TRP A 819 -9.97 -14.96 -26.93
C TRP A 819 -9.28 -14.24 -28.09
N ARG A 820 -9.77 -14.47 -29.30
CA ARG A 820 -9.18 -13.94 -30.54
C ARG A 820 -10.19 -13.95 -31.66
N PHE A 821 -9.97 -13.11 -32.66
CA PHE A 821 -10.82 -12.99 -33.84
C PHE A 821 -10.00 -12.66 -35.10
N GLU A 822 -10.63 -12.81 -36.25
CA GLU A 822 -10.06 -12.48 -37.56
C GLU A 822 -11.16 -12.03 -38.52
N PHE A 823 -10.81 -11.10 -39.41
CA PHE A 823 -11.65 -10.69 -40.54
C PHE A 823 -11.19 -11.41 -41.81
N LYS A 824 -12.15 -11.88 -42.62
CA LYS A 824 -11.91 -12.61 -43.87
C LYS A 824 -12.63 -12.00 -45.07
#